data_AF-A0A9P1J117-F1
#
_entry.id   AF-A0A9P1J117-F1
#
_cell.length_a   1.000
_cell.length_b   1.000
_cell.length_c   1.000
_cell.angle_alpha   90.00
_cell.angle_beta   90.00
_cell.angle_gamma   90.00
#
_symmetry.space_group_name_H-M   'P 1'
#
loop_
_entity.id
_entity.type
_entity.pdbx_description
1 polymer ?
#
loop_
_entity_poly.entity_id
_entity_poly.type
_entity_poly.pdbx_seq_one_letter_code
_entity_poly.pdbx_strand_id
1 'polypeptide(L)'
;MSELPGKKDLNLDLNLKLKSKVDPADIEDSFSLADEPVEVTNWRLIYITGIVSFLCAIEGAAVHMSEWPYMKQIDPEATVKFFGIASSASKAAHAIFVLFFAVWSFKFKTVRAPLIAGRIIAILACILYLGVEYLPTGRRYLMMVCYILFDISGSSPAILRAYVAAISAPKDRAKAFATMSLSMVLSIILGPLIQLIFTKIPYPGWEITEHLKINVYSAPIWIANSTNFVSILIIFFGLEELPRKIKEKKLKKPSIFEWEGLKMRIAKIRSSNINWILVLVIWIAKCGKTITARSIGTLMPILLMVNYGWTGIQTVRITSILMGGSGLLSMVVIGSFMFCKLATIISPRFIYLFSISLFIALYAVTYPYPNIGVEVQLYNETDGTGCDSTKYTWCETAIAPQPALFLSCMVFVFGLTIPSTSISLDTIYSKVLGNIDQSVMQGAAVILDDIMLVITPTYASYIFTFFGLKPLWIINAGIMIGVVVGRSFLEIFYLVFGLLSIKDCFENSELIPRLKMLSDLVYQSKDDYVQDLQDVQAGILIFFENLVGFFMTLIAIQGFVTIPAMKVSFGYLMKWQLANQLLASLNSASFYFFGVLLPPHPTSAFNTTGLKTNGERRSNLGAPTTRHWKKNKEKCQPKTRKIDARICTFNCRSIATDDRLADLLQEADRIKYDIIGLSETKRGAEIQAKSADGTGIFLGKRNEVSVSGGVGFITHKSMTPKVKEVKFINHRIATLTFYVSKRFDCTVIQVYAPIGTSDAEEIAEFYENVEDVIRQCKSKFKIVMGDFNARIGSRANSSEIYIGTHSMEPKKRTRRISGKFLREQSLLQHQQLLRKTNKSKMDLHIS
;
A
#
# COMPACT_ATOMS: atom_id res chain seq x y z
N MET A 1 -22.97 60.59 60.76
CA MET A 1 -22.21 59.44 61.27
C MET A 1 -22.33 58.31 60.27
N SER A 2 -21.36 57.95 59.41
CA SER A 2 -20.09 58.55 58.98
C SER A 2 -19.65 57.66 57.79
N GLU A 3 -19.98 58.03 56.55
CA GLU A 3 -19.17 58.82 55.58
C GLU A 3 -18.36 57.89 54.64
N LEU A 4 -18.37 57.94 53.30
CA LEU A 4 -18.84 58.87 52.25
C LEU A 4 -18.89 58.10 50.87
N PRO A 5 -19.44 58.67 49.77
CA PRO A 5 -20.31 58.05 48.76
C PRO A 5 -19.57 57.71 47.45
N GLY A 6 -20.08 57.12 46.36
CA GLY A 6 -21.42 56.85 45.83
C GLY A 6 -21.42 57.14 44.31
N LYS A 7 -21.89 56.17 43.50
CA LYS A 7 -22.41 56.23 42.11
C LYS A 7 -21.80 57.22 41.08
N LYS A 8 -21.42 56.71 39.89
CA LYS A 8 -22.05 57.06 38.60
C LYS A 8 -21.41 56.37 37.38
N ASP A 9 -22.28 56.17 36.39
CA ASP A 9 -22.06 55.67 35.04
C ASP A 9 -20.91 56.37 34.29
N LEU A 10 -20.23 55.64 33.40
CA LEU A 10 -19.36 56.24 32.38
C LEU A 10 -19.66 55.65 30.99
N ASN A 11 -20.49 56.38 30.24
CA ASN A 11 -20.38 56.46 28.79
C ASN A 11 -19.00 57.04 28.46
N LEU A 12 -18.28 56.47 27.49
CA LEU A 12 -17.15 57.16 26.87
C LEU A 12 -17.22 57.04 25.35
N ASP A 13 -17.41 58.22 24.76
CA ASP A 13 -17.49 58.49 23.34
C ASP A 13 -16.15 58.34 22.60
N LEU A 14 -16.34 58.03 21.32
CA LEU A 14 -15.46 58.24 20.18
C LEU A 14 -14.52 59.46 20.28
N ASN A 15 -13.23 59.23 20.06
CA ASN A 15 -12.36 59.91 19.06
C ASN A 15 -10.89 59.83 19.47
N LEU A 16 -10.06 59.08 18.74
CA LEU A 16 -8.60 59.27 18.75
C LEU A 16 -7.97 58.92 17.39
N LYS A 17 -7.88 59.97 16.57
CA LYS A 17 -6.79 60.35 15.66
C LYS A 17 -6.04 59.22 14.91
N LEU A 18 -6.49 58.99 13.69
CA LEU A 18 -5.63 58.63 12.55
C LEU A 18 -4.71 59.81 12.18
N LYS A 19 -3.39 59.63 12.28
CA LYS A 19 -2.39 60.26 11.40
C LYS A 19 -1.00 59.64 11.65
N SER A 20 -0.58 58.77 10.74
CA SER A 20 0.79 58.76 10.24
C SER A 20 0.74 58.43 8.75
N LYS A 21 1.01 59.43 7.92
CA LYS A 21 1.24 59.33 6.48
C LYS A 21 2.33 58.29 6.23
N VAL A 22 2.07 57.36 5.31
CA VAL A 22 3.12 56.67 4.57
C VAL A 22 3.11 57.33 3.19
N ASP A 23 4.24 57.91 2.80
CA ASP A 23 4.37 58.55 1.48
C ASP A 23 4.37 57.47 0.38
N PRO A 24 3.70 57.68 -0.77
CA PRO A 24 3.59 56.67 -1.82
C PRO A 24 4.90 56.40 -2.60
N ALA A 25 6.00 57.07 -2.26
CA ALA A 25 7.29 56.97 -2.97
C ALA A 25 8.29 55.99 -2.31
N ASP A 26 8.03 55.50 -1.10
CA ASP A 26 8.90 54.53 -0.41
C ASP A 26 8.50 53.05 -0.66
N ILE A 27 7.62 52.79 -1.63
CA ILE A 27 7.14 51.44 -1.98
C ILE A 27 7.88 50.86 -3.20
N GLU A 28 8.77 51.60 -3.86
CA GLU A 28 9.42 51.13 -5.09
C GLU A 28 10.79 50.47 -4.94
N ASP A 29 11.38 50.34 -3.73
CA ASP A 29 12.76 49.83 -3.61
C ASP A 29 13.04 48.71 -2.60
N SER A 30 12.03 47.91 -2.22
CA SER A 30 12.29 46.76 -1.32
C SER A 30 11.61 45.44 -1.68
N PHE A 31 11.16 45.24 -2.92
CA PHE A 31 10.73 43.93 -3.39
C PHE A 31 11.86 43.20 -4.14
N SER A 32 13.02 43.10 -3.49
CA SER A 32 13.90 41.97 -3.79
C SER A 32 13.16 40.71 -3.36
N LEU A 33 12.96 39.80 -4.31
CA LEU A 33 12.52 38.44 -4.05
C LEU A 33 13.54 37.80 -3.11
N ALA A 34 13.34 37.94 -1.80
CA ALA A 34 13.84 36.96 -0.87
C ALA A 34 13.10 35.67 -1.22
N ASP A 35 13.80 34.78 -1.94
CA ASP A 35 13.42 33.39 -2.09
C ASP A 35 12.82 32.91 -0.77
N GLU A 36 11.54 32.47 -0.76
CA GLU A 36 11.06 31.71 0.39
C GLU A 36 12.06 30.56 0.58
N PRO A 37 12.68 30.42 1.76
CA PRO A 37 13.75 29.45 1.93
C PRO A 37 13.16 28.08 1.61
N VAL A 38 13.71 27.45 0.56
CA VAL A 38 13.48 26.04 0.24
C VAL A 38 13.58 25.30 1.57
N GLU A 39 12.52 24.61 2.02
CA GLU A 39 12.59 23.84 3.27
C GLU A 39 13.75 22.84 3.13
N VAL A 40 14.90 23.17 3.73
CA VAL A 40 16.12 22.38 3.63
C VAL A 40 16.04 21.28 4.67
N THR A 41 16.28 20.05 4.23
CA THR A 41 16.36 18.88 5.09
C THR A 41 17.53 19.01 6.07
N ASN A 42 17.27 18.93 7.37
CA ASN A 42 18.33 18.92 8.38
C ASN A 42 18.88 17.49 8.53
N TRP A 43 19.87 17.15 7.71
CA TRP A 43 20.49 15.83 7.70
C TRP A 43 21.18 15.47 9.02
N ARG A 44 21.78 16.44 9.72
CA ARG A 44 22.40 16.20 11.04
C ARG A 44 21.38 15.64 12.03
N LEU A 45 20.21 16.27 12.13
CA LEU A 45 19.15 15.81 13.02
C LEU A 45 18.56 14.47 12.59
N ILE A 46 18.47 14.18 11.27
CA ILE A 46 18.03 12.88 10.77
C ILE A 46 19.00 11.76 11.21
N TYR A 47 20.31 11.97 11.06
CA TYR A 47 21.30 10.98 11.48
C TYR A 47 21.31 10.75 12.99
N ILE A 48 21.21 11.82 13.79
CA ILE A 48 21.10 11.71 15.24
C ILE A 48 19.84 10.93 15.62
N THR A 49 18.71 11.21 14.96
CA THR A 49 17.47 10.47 15.19
C THR A 49 17.61 8.98 14.85
N GLY A 50 18.33 8.67 13.76
CA GLY A 50 18.70 7.30 13.41
C GLY A 50 19.54 6.62 14.48
N ILE A 51 20.57 7.29 15.02
CA ILE A 51 21.42 6.75 16.10
C ILE A 51 20.59 6.50 17.37
N VAL A 52 19.77 7.47 17.78
CA VAL A 52 18.90 7.31 18.95
C VAL A 52 17.95 6.13 18.76
N SER A 53 17.37 5.98 17.58
CA SER A 53 16.47 4.85 17.28
C SER A 53 17.18 3.51 17.34
N PHE A 54 18.41 3.44 16.84
CA PHE A 54 19.25 2.24 16.95
C PHE A 54 19.56 1.90 18.41
N LEU A 55 20.02 2.88 19.20
CA LEU A 55 20.36 2.69 20.61
C LEU A 55 19.14 2.30 21.45
N CYS A 56 17.95 2.79 21.11
CA CYS A 56 16.73 2.41 21.82
C CYS A 56 16.27 0.98 21.50
N ALA A 57 16.62 0.46 20.32
CA ALA A 57 16.19 -0.87 19.86
C ALA A 57 17.20 -1.98 20.19
N ILE A 58 18.49 -1.66 20.34
CA ILE A 58 19.56 -2.65 20.55
C ILE A 58 19.39 -3.45 21.85
N GLU A 59 18.89 -2.80 22.90
CA GLU A 59 18.61 -3.40 24.21
C GLU A 59 17.63 -4.57 24.09
N GLY A 60 16.43 -4.33 23.55
CA GLY A 60 15.43 -5.37 23.34
C GLY A 60 15.93 -6.48 22.40
N ALA A 61 16.71 -6.12 21.37
CA ALA A 61 17.26 -7.08 20.43
C ALA A 61 18.34 -8.00 21.06
N ALA A 62 19.12 -7.50 22.02
CA ALA A 62 20.14 -8.28 22.71
C ALA A 62 19.52 -9.28 23.69
N VAL A 63 18.47 -8.89 24.40
CA VAL A 63 17.88 -9.69 25.49
C VAL A 63 16.91 -10.76 24.97
N HIS A 64 16.20 -10.51 23.87
CA HIS A 64 15.07 -11.34 23.45
C HIS A 64 15.35 -12.85 23.36
N MET A 65 16.51 -13.27 22.85
CA MET A 65 16.86 -14.70 22.70
C MET A 65 17.16 -15.39 24.03
N SER A 66 17.52 -14.63 25.06
CA SER A 66 17.96 -15.14 26.36
C SER A 66 16.87 -15.06 27.44
N GLU A 67 15.73 -14.41 27.14
CA GLU A 67 14.57 -14.25 28.01
C GLU A 67 14.05 -15.57 28.62
N TRP A 68 13.69 -16.55 27.78
CA TRP A 68 13.19 -17.84 28.27
C TRP A 68 14.29 -18.66 28.97
N PRO A 69 15.47 -18.87 28.38
CA PRO A 69 16.55 -19.59 29.04
C PRO A 69 16.91 -19.04 30.42
N TYR A 70 17.00 -17.71 30.57
CA TYR A 70 17.31 -17.10 31.85
C TYR A 70 16.19 -17.26 32.86
N MET A 71 14.93 -17.02 32.46
CA MET A 71 13.77 -17.20 33.34
C MET A 71 13.69 -18.63 33.88
N LYS A 72 13.95 -19.62 33.02
CA LYS A 72 13.97 -21.02 33.43
C LYS A 72 15.16 -21.38 34.31
N GLN A 73 16.31 -20.75 34.08
CA GLN A 73 17.54 -20.96 34.85
C GLN A 73 17.42 -20.48 36.31
N ILE A 74 16.80 -19.32 36.53
CA ILE A 74 16.74 -18.70 37.86
C ILE A 74 15.50 -19.09 38.67
N ASP A 75 14.45 -19.59 38.00
CA ASP A 75 13.19 -20.01 38.60
C ASP A 75 12.70 -21.33 37.96
N PRO A 76 12.97 -22.49 38.59
CA PRO A 76 12.56 -23.80 38.05
C PRO A 76 11.05 -23.96 37.90
N GLU A 77 10.24 -23.20 38.65
CA GLU A 77 8.78 -23.21 38.53
C GLU A 77 8.29 -22.39 37.32
N ALA A 78 9.16 -21.67 36.62
CA ALA A 78 8.79 -20.98 35.40
C ALA A 78 8.23 -21.97 34.35
N THR A 79 7.03 -21.65 33.86
CA THR A 79 6.32 -22.45 32.86
C THR A 79 6.25 -21.70 31.53
N VAL A 80 6.13 -22.45 30.43
CA VAL A 80 5.93 -21.89 29.09
C VAL A 80 4.67 -21.01 29.05
N LYS A 81 3.59 -21.42 29.73
CA LYS A 81 2.37 -20.62 29.88
C LYS A 81 2.64 -19.26 30.50
N PHE A 82 3.39 -19.23 31.62
CA PHE A 82 3.75 -17.97 32.27
C PHE A 82 4.60 -17.09 31.37
N PHE A 83 5.58 -17.65 30.67
CA PHE A 83 6.39 -16.91 29.71
C PHE A 83 5.56 -16.30 28.56
N GLY A 84 4.57 -17.04 28.06
CA GLY A 84 3.60 -16.54 27.09
C GLY A 84 2.79 -15.35 27.61
N ILE A 85 2.30 -15.43 28.85
CA ILE A 85 1.57 -14.34 29.51
C ILE A 85 2.48 -13.12 29.73
N ALA A 86 3.70 -13.32 30.22
CA ALA A 86 4.67 -12.25 30.45
C ALA A 86 5.02 -11.53 29.13
N SER A 87 5.27 -12.30 28.07
CA SER A 87 5.49 -11.78 26.72
C SER A 87 4.29 -10.99 26.19
N SER A 88 3.07 -11.48 26.40
CA SER A 88 1.84 -10.79 26.01
C SER A 88 1.60 -9.49 26.78
N ALA A 89 1.81 -9.50 28.11
CA ALA A 89 1.68 -8.32 28.97
C ALA A 89 2.68 -7.22 28.58
N SER A 90 3.92 -7.62 28.27
CA SER A 90 4.96 -6.74 27.76
C SER A 90 4.53 -6.02 26.47
N LYS A 91 4.00 -6.76 25.49
CA LYS A 91 3.52 -6.16 24.22
C LYS A 91 2.26 -5.31 24.41
N ALA A 92 1.40 -5.63 25.37
CA ALA A 92 0.25 -4.80 25.70
C ALA A 92 0.69 -3.45 26.28
N ALA A 93 1.71 -3.46 27.16
CA ALA A 93 2.31 -2.25 27.69
C ALA A 93 2.95 -1.40 26.59
N HIS A 94 3.69 -2.00 25.65
CA HIS A 94 4.22 -1.29 24.48
C HIS A 94 3.12 -0.55 23.70
N ALA A 95 2.03 -1.24 23.32
CA ALA A 95 0.94 -0.65 22.54
C ALA A 95 0.26 0.54 23.24
N ILE A 96 0.04 0.45 24.56
CA ILE A 96 -0.52 1.53 25.37
C ILE A 96 0.45 2.72 25.43
N PHE A 97 1.74 2.46 25.69
CA PHE A 97 2.71 3.51 25.92
C PHE A 97 3.19 4.21 24.64
N VAL A 98 3.09 3.57 23.46
CA VAL A 98 3.26 4.25 22.16
C VAL A 98 2.28 5.43 22.05
N LEU A 99 1.01 5.22 22.39
CA LEU A 99 -0.01 6.28 22.37
C LEU A 99 0.24 7.33 23.45
N PHE A 100 0.62 6.90 24.65
CA PHE A 100 0.96 7.81 25.75
C PHE A 100 2.09 8.77 25.38
N PHE A 101 3.22 8.27 24.89
CA PHE A 101 4.35 9.10 24.49
C PHE A 101 4.04 9.99 23.27
N ALA A 102 3.24 9.50 22.31
CA ALA A 102 2.77 10.31 21.20
C ALA A 102 1.90 11.49 21.66
N VAL A 103 0.95 11.25 22.58
CA VAL A 103 0.09 12.30 23.17
C VAL A 103 0.91 13.26 24.03
N TRP A 104 1.86 12.77 24.82
CA TRP A 104 2.78 13.61 25.60
C TRP A 104 3.54 14.56 24.66
N SER A 105 4.24 14.00 23.67
CA SER A 105 5.00 14.77 22.67
C SER A 105 4.14 15.82 21.97
N PHE A 106 2.91 15.45 21.57
CA PHE A 106 1.98 16.37 20.93
C PHE A 106 1.50 17.51 21.86
N LYS A 107 1.10 17.18 23.10
CA LYS A 107 0.52 18.13 24.06
C LYS A 107 1.57 19.11 24.59
N PHE A 108 2.74 18.61 24.96
CA PHE A 108 3.81 19.40 25.54
C PHE A 108 4.82 19.92 24.50
N LYS A 109 4.68 19.53 23.23
CA LYS A 109 5.52 19.97 22.10
C LYS A 109 7.02 19.77 22.35
N THR A 110 7.36 18.67 23.00
CA THR A 110 8.74 18.27 23.28
C THR A 110 8.94 16.85 22.79
N VAL A 111 10.04 16.64 22.07
CA VAL A 111 10.46 15.31 21.64
C VAL A 111 11.51 14.75 22.59
N ARG A 112 12.34 15.60 23.22
CA ARG A 112 13.41 15.15 24.12
C ARG A 112 12.87 14.50 25.39
N ALA A 113 11.91 15.15 26.08
CA ALA A 113 11.46 14.67 27.40
C ALA A 113 10.85 13.26 27.38
N PRO A 114 9.96 12.90 26.43
CA PRO A 114 9.44 11.53 26.31
C PRO A 114 10.53 10.48 26.01
N LEU A 115 11.54 10.83 25.19
CA LEU A 115 12.64 9.92 24.87
C LEU A 115 13.55 9.68 26.08
N ILE A 116 13.90 10.75 26.81
CA ILE A 116 14.69 10.66 28.04
C ILE A 116 13.92 9.84 29.08
N ALA A 117 12.61 10.09 29.26
CA ALA A 117 11.78 9.31 30.17
C ALA A 117 11.80 7.81 29.80
N GLY A 118 11.66 7.47 28.52
CA GLY A 118 11.80 6.09 28.06
C GLY A 118 13.16 5.47 28.41
N ARG A 119 14.26 6.20 28.23
CA ARG A 119 15.60 5.70 28.58
C ARG A 119 15.85 5.59 30.08
N ILE A 120 15.25 6.45 30.91
CA ILE A 120 15.28 6.30 32.37
C ILE A 120 14.56 5.02 32.79
N ILE A 121 13.40 4.74 32.19
CA ILE A 121 12.66 3.48 32.42
C ILE A 121 13.52 2.27 32.00
N ALA A 122 14.27 2.38 30.90
CA ALA A 122 15.22 1.37 30.44
C ALA A 122 16.32 1.08 31.48
N ILE A 123 16.95 2.13 32.02
CA ILE A 123 17.98 2.01 33.06
C ILE A 123 17.41 1.33 34.31
N LEU A 124 16.21 1.72 34.74
CA LEU A 124 15.53 1.08 35.86
C LEU A 124 15.27 -0.40 35.56
N ALA A 125 14.81 -0.74 34.35
CA ALA A 125 14.59 -2.12 33.93
C ALA A 125 15.88 -2.95 33.95
N CYS A 126 16.99 -2.40 33.45
CA CYS A 126 18.30 -3.04 33.50
C CYS A 126 18.76 -3.30 34.95
N ILE A 127 18.63 -2.31 35.83
CA ILE A 127 19.01 -2.45 37.25
C ILE A 127 18.17 -3.54 37.92
N LEU A 128 16.85 -3.54 37.69
CA LEU A 128 15.96 -4.58 38.22
C LEU A 128 16.30 -5.96 37.66
N TYR A 129 16.60 -6.07 36.36
CA TYR A 129 16.97 -7.32 35.71
C TYR A 129 18.26 -7.92 36.28
N LEU A 130 19.28 -7.09 36.49
CA LEU A 130 20.54 -7.47 37.16
C LEU A 130 20.32 -7.85 38.62
N GLY A 131 19.28 -7.30 39.25
CA GLY A 131 18.92 -7.57 40.64
C GLY A 131 18.06 -8.82 40.85
N VAL A 132 17.57 -9.49 39.81
CA VAL A 132 16.57 -10.57 39.95
C VAL A 132 17.11 -11.74 40.77
N GLU A 133 18.39 -12.10 40.62
CA GLU A 133 18.99 -13.23 41.33
C GLU A 133 19.02 -13.04 42.86
N TYR A 134 19.02 -11.79 43.34
CA TYR A 134 19.03 -11.47 44.78
C TYR A 134 17.68 -11.66 45.46
N LEU A 135 16.59 -11.83 44.70
CA LEU A 135 15.30 -12.16 45.29
C LEU A 135 15.28 -13.62 45.77
N PRO A 136 14.86 -13.88 47.02
CA PRO A 136 14.73 -15.24 47.54
C PRO A 136 13.59 -16.01 46.88
N THR A 137 12.48 -15.32 46.54
CA THR A 137 11.28 -15.91 45.93
C THR A 137 10.66 -14.95 44.92
N GLY A 138 9.89 -15.46 43.97
CA GLY A 138 9.12 -14.64 43.03
C GLY A 138 9.91 -14.05 41.85
N ARG A 139 11.05 -14.65 41.52
CA ARG A 139 11.96 -14.20 40.45
C ARG A 139 11.27 -14.08 39.10
N ARG A 140 10.44 -15.04 38.70
CA ARG A 140 9.65 -14.99 37.46
C ARG A 140 8.73 -13.76 37.35
N TYR A 141 8.19 -13.27 38.46
CA TYR A 141 7.31 -12.09 38.46
C TYR A 141 8.10 -10.81 38.29
N LEU A 142 9.27 -10.67 38.95
CA LEU A 142 10.13 -9.52 38.71
C LEU A 142 10.64 -9.51 37.26
N MET A 143 10.99 -10.67 36.70
CA MET A 143 11.34 -10.76 35.27
C MET A 143 10.22 -10.29 34.35
N MET A 144 8.96 -10.66 34.63
CA MET A 144 7.81 -10.16 33.87
C MET A 144 7.70 -8.64 33.95
N VAL A 145 7.95 -8.05 35.14
CA VAL A 145 7.99 -6.59 35.31
C VAL A 145 9.12 -5.99 34.47
N CYS A 146 10.32 -6.59 34.45
CA CYS A 146 11.42 -6.12 33.62
C CYS A 146 11.06 -6.12 32.13
N TYR A 147 10.42 -7.18 31.61
CA TYR A 147 9.96 -7.24 30.22
C TYR A 147 8.98 -6.10 29.90
N ILE A 148 7.98 -5.92 30.76
CA ILE A 148 7.02 -4.81 30.64
C ILE A 148 7.74 -3.46 30.58
N LEU A 149 8.72 -3.22 31.47
CA LEU A 149 9.46 -1.96 31.49
C LEU A 149 10.35 -1.78 30.24
N PHE A 150 10.99 -2.83 29.74
CA PHE A 150 11.76 -2.78 28.49
C PHE A 150 10.86 -2.41 27.30
N ASP A 151 9.67 -2.98 27.20
CA ASP A 151 8.71 -2.67 26.12
C ASP A 151 8.05 -1.28 26.28
N ILE A 152 7.82 -0.82 27.51
CA ILE A 152 7.43 0.58 27.77
C ILE A 152 8.54 1.51 27.28
N SER A 153 9.79 1.27 27.68
CA SER A 153 10.96 2.02 27.23
C SER A 153 11.11 2.01 25.69
N GLY A 154 10.90 0.84 25.06
CA GLY A 154 10.99 0.62 23.63
C GLY A 154 9.88 1.29 22.81
N SER A 155 8.82 1.77 23.45
CA SER A 155 7.72 2.50 22.78
C SER A 155 8.02 3.98 22.51
N SER A 156 8.93 4.60 23.28
CA SER A 156 9.22 6.04 23.16
C SER A 156 9.78 6.48 21.79
N PRO A 157 10.63 5.70 21.07
CA PRO A 157 11.15 6.07 19.76
C PRO A 157 10.06 6.19 18.67
N ALA A 158 8.83 5.72 18.91
CA ALA A 158 7.74 5.85 17.95
C ALA A 158 7.46 7.32 17.56
N ILE A 159 7.72 8.27 18.46
CA ILE A 159 7.54 9.71 18.19
C ILE A 159 8.57 10.26 17.20
N LEU A 160 9.72 9.59 17.03
CA LEU A 160 10.77 10.01 16.13
C LEU A 160 10.34 9.96 14.67
N ARG A 161 9.37 9.09 14.32
CA ARG A 161 8.78 9.08 12.96
C ARG A 161 8.10 10.39 12.61
N ALA A 162 7.37 10.98 13.55
CA ALA A 162 6.72 12.27 13.37
C ALA A 162 7.74 13.41 13.36
N TYR A 163 8.78 13.32 14.19
CA TYR A 163 9.88 14.28 14.21
C TYR A 163 10.67 14.30 12.89
N VAL A 164 11.07 13.13 12.36
CA VAL A 164 11.76 13.00 11.06
C VAL A 164 10.92 13.57 9.91
N ALA A 165 9.60 13.34 9.93
CA ALA A 165 8.70 13.93 8.94
C ALA A 165 8.68 15.46 8.98
N ALA A 166 8.89 16.06 10.16
CA ALA A 166 8.87 17.50 10.37
C ALA A 166 10.20 18.20 10.00
N ILE A 167 11.34 17.50 10.13
CA ILE A 167 12.68 18.02 9.79
C ILE A 167 13.16 17.67 8.37
N SER A 168 12.35 16.93 7.60
CA SER A 168 12.68 16.52 6.22
C SER A 168 11.83 17.22 5.16
N ALA A 169 12.49 17.68 4.09
CA ALA A 169 11.82 18.17 2.91
C ALA A 169 11.03 17.04 2.21
N PRO A 170 9.90 17.34 1.54
CA PRO A 170 9.12 16.31 0.85
C PRO A 170 9.92 15.46 -0.15
N LYS A 171 10.89 16.07 -0.84
CA LYS A 171 11.79 15.39 -1.80
C LYS A 171 12.75 14.38 -1.13
N ASP A 172 13.14 14.63 0.12
CA ASP A 172 14.14 13.84 0.85
C ASP A 172 13.50 12.90 1.89
N ARG A 173 12.18 13.02 2.12
CA ARG A 173 11.44 12.30 3.16
C ARG A 173 11.60 10.77 3.05
N ALA A 174 11.58 10.23 1.84
CA ALA A 174 11.79 8.80 1.62
C ALA A 174 13.18 8.35 2.11
N LYS A 175 14.23 9.11 1.80
CA LYS A 175 15.60 8.85 2.24
C LYS A 175 15.74 9.02 3.77
N ALA A 176 15.07 10.00 4.36
CA ALA A 176 15.05 10.21 5.81
C ALA A 176 14.39 9.04 6.57
N PHE A 177 13.25 8.53 6.08
CA PHE A 177 12.62 7.35 6.65
C PHE A 177 13.43 6.07 6.42
N ALA A 178 14.15 5.97 5.30
CA ALA A 178 15.06 4.85 5.07
C ALA A 178 16.20 4.79 6.12
N THR A 179 16.73 5.94 6.55
CA THR A 179 17.72 6.00 7.64
C THR A 179 17.16 5.43 8.95
N MET A 180 15.92 5.76 9.29
CA MET A 180 15.24 5.20 10.47
C MET A 180 15.07 3.69 10.39
N SER A 181 14.68 3.17 9.22
CA SER A 181 14.54 1.73 9.00
C SER A 181 15.88 0.99 9.06
N LEU A 182 16.95 1.60 8.52
CA LEU A 182 18.30 1.04 8.59
C LEU A 182 18.76 0.87 10.04
N SER A 183 18.52 1.86 10.90
CA SER A 183 18.82 1.78 12.34
C SER A 183 18.15 0.58 13.01
N MET A 184 16.88 0.32 12.69
CA MET A 184 16.15 -0.82 13.25
C MET A 184 16.71 -2.16 12.77
N VAL A 185 17.01 -2.30 11.47
CA VAL A 185 17.63 -3.53 10.93
C VAL A 185 19.00 -3.77 11.55
N LEU A 186 19.80 -2.72 11.71
CA LEU A 186 21.12 -2.81 12.33
C LEU A 186 21.03 -3.29 13.79
N SER A 187 20.03 -2.83 14.56
CA SER A 187 19.80 -3.32 15.92
C SER A 187 19.44 -4.81 15.99
N ILE A 188 18.64 -5.31 15.03
CA ILE A 188 18.24 -6.73 14.98
C ILE A 188 19.45 -7.64 14.70
N ILE A 189 20.47 -7.13 14.00
CA ILE A 189 21.72 -7.87 13.73
C ILE A 189 22.69 -7.74 14.90
N LEU A 190 22.95 -6.51 15.37
CA LEU A 190 23.95 -6.27 16.41
C LEU A 190 23.54 -6.79 17.79
N GLY A 191 22.26 -6.79 18.14
CA GLY A 191 21.77 -7.31 19.43
C GLY A 191 22.20 -8.78 19.65
N PRO A 192 21.82 -9.72 18.78
CA PRO A 192 22.25 -11.10 18.85
C PRO A 192 23.78 -11.29 18.75
N LEU A 193 24.50 -10.44 18.01
CA LEU A 193 25.97 -10.50 17.96
C LEU A 193 26.61 -10.13 19.30
N ILE A 194 26.06 -9.13 20.01
CA ILE A 194 26.47 -8.80 21.38
C ILE A 194 26.25 -10.01 22.28
N GLN A 195 25.06 -10.61 22.23
CA GLN A 195 24.73 -11.81 23.00
C GLN A 195 25.69 -12.97 22.71
N LEU A 196 26.06 -13.18 21.43
CA LEU A 196 26.95 -14.25 20.98
C LEU A 196 28.36 -14.15 21.59
N ILE A 197 28.91 -12.94 21.71
CA ILE A 197 30.23 -12.68 22.31
C ILE A 197 30.30 -13.25 23.73
N PHE A 198 29.23 -13.09 24.52
CA PHE A 198 29.17 -13.51 25.91
C PHE A 198 28.78 -14.98 26.11
N THR A 199 28.45 -15.73 25.06
CA THR A 199 28.15 -17.18 25.18
C THR A 199 29.36 -18.04 25.57
N LYS A 200 30.56 -17.45 25.67
CA LYS A 200 31.75 -18.09 26.24
C LYS A 200 31.81 -18.00 27.76
N ILE A 201 30.99 -17.17 28.39
CA ILE A 201 30.89 -17.02 29.85
C ILE A 201 29.64 -17.78 30.31
N PRO A 202 29.75 -19.05 30.70
CA PRO A 202 28.60 -19.84 31.11
C PRO A 202 27.97 -19.29 32.40
N TYR A 203 26.74 -19.71 32.73
CA TYR A 203 26.13 -19.45 34.03
C TYR A 203 26.71 -20.42 35.10
N PRO A 204 27.01 -20.00 36.35
CA PRO A 204 26.76 -18.69 36.98
C PRO A 204 27.78 -17.58 36.63
N GLY A 205 28.85 -17.93 35.91
CA GLY A 205 29.79 -16.97 35.34
C GLY A 205 30.90 -16.53 36.30
N TRP A 206 31.38 -15.30 36.11
CA TRP A 206 32.40 -14.71 36.98
C TRP A 206 31.72 -13.90 38.09
N GLU A 207 32.05 -14.22 39.33
CA GLU A 207 31.67 -13.42 40.50
C GLU A 207 32.79 -12.41 40.76
N ILE A 208 32.57 -11.15 40.38
CA ILE A 208 33.56 -10.08 40.57
C ILE A 208 33.51 -9.56 42.01
N THR A 209 32.31 -9.57 42.62
CA THR A 209 32.07 -9.34 44.06
C THR A 209 30.92 -10.25 44.51
N GLU A 210 30.70 -10.40 45.82
CA GLU A 210 29.54 -11.15 46.37
C GLU A 210 28.18 -10.69 45.78
N HIS A 211 28.12 -9.47 45.26
CA HIS A 211 26.91 -8.84 44.71
C HIS A 211 27.06 -8.46 43.22
N LEU A 212 28.01 -9.04 42.48
CA LEU A 212 28.19 -8.76 41.05
C LEU A 212 28.56 -10.03 40.27
N LYS A 213 27.56 -10.63 39.64
CA LYS A 213 27.72 -11.80 38.76
C LYS A 213 27.64 -11.43 37.29
N ILE A 214 28.69 -11.74 36.53
CA ILE A 214 28.71 -11.58 35.07
C ILE A 214 28.61 -12.94 34.43
N ASN A 215 27.51 -13.18 33.73
CA ASN A 215 27.22 -14.41 33.01
C ASN A 215 26.60 -14.10 31.63
N VAL A 216 26.33 -15.13 30.84
CA VAL A 216 25.71 -15.01 29.51
C VAL A 216 24.39 -14.21 29.52
N TYR A 217 23.65 -14.18 30.63
CA TYR A 217 22.37 -13.49 30.76
C TYR A 217 22.51 -12.05 31.27
N SER A 218 23.46 -11.78 32.16
CA SER A 218 23.67 -10.46 32.75
C SER A 218 24.63 -9.56 31.95
N ALA A 219 25.63 -10.12 31.26
CA ALA A 219 26.63 -9.33 30.53
C ALA A 219 26.04 -8.42 29.42
N PRO A 220 25.09 -8.88 28.58
CA PRO A 220 24.43 -8.02 27.60
C PRO A 220 23.64 -6.86 28.23
N ILE A 221 23.10 -7.08 29.44
CA ILE A 221 22.35 -6.06 30.19
C ILE A 221 23.26 -4.97 30.73
N TRP A 222 24.48 -5.31 31.17
CA TRP A 222 25.49 -4.30 31.55
C TRP A 222 25.82 -3.37 30.38
N ILE A 223 25.96 -3.92 29.18
CA ILE A 223 26.17 -3.13 27.96
C ILE A 223 24.93 -2.29 27.66
N ALA A 224 23.72 -2.89 27.69
CA ALA A 224 22.48 -2.18 27.44
C ALA A 224 22.25 -1.03 28.43
N ASN A 225 22.58 -1.23 29.70
CA ASN A 225 22.50 -0.18 30.72
C ASN A 225 23.44 0.97 30.38
N SER A 226 24.69 0.67 30.01
CA SER A 226 25.69 1.66 29.61
C SER A 226 25.28 2.43 28.35
N THR A 227 24.75 1.75 27.33
CA THR A 227 24.27 2.40 26.11
C THR A 227 23.04 3.28 26.36
N ASN A 228 22.21 2.97 27.35
CA ASN A 228 21.09 3.83 27.74
C ASN A 228 21.54 5.17 28.33
N PHE A 229 22.60 5.21 29.16
CA PHE A 229 23.20 6.47 29.62
C PHE A 229 23.75 7.30 28.45
N VAL A 230 24.48 6.65 27.53
CA VAL A 230 25.00 7.31 26.32
C VAL A 230 23.86 7.84 25.45
N SER A 231 22.76 7.09 25.32
CA SER A 231 21.57 7.50 24.57
C SER A 231 20.94 8.76 25.17
N ILE A 232 20.84 8.88 26.51
CA ILE A 232 20.36 10.10 27.17
C ILE A 232 21.24 11.30 26.83
N LEU A 233 22.57 11.15 26.87
CA LEU A 233 23.50 12.23 26.51
C LEU A 233 23.31 12.67 25.05
N ILE A 234 23.19 11.71 24.12
CA ILE A 234 22.96 12.01 22.70
C ILE A 234 21.61 12.69 22.49
N ILE A 235 20.55 12.27 23.19
CA ILE A 235 19.23 12.91 23.11
C ILE A 235 19.30 14.34 23.63
N PHE A 236 19.95 14.54 24.78
CA PHE A 236 20.00 15.83 25.45
C PHE A 236 20.82 16.87 24.65
N PHE A 237 22.00 16.49 24.17
CA PHE A 237 22.91 17.40 23.45
C PHE A 237 22.72 17.40 21.93
N GLY A 238 22.20 16.31 21.35
CA GLY A 238 22.16 16.10 19.90
C GLY A 238 20.82 16.36 19.23
N LEU A 239 19.69 16.03 19.86
CA LEU A 239 18.37 16.34 19.27
C LEU A 239 18.03 17.81 19.54
N GLU A 240 17.33 18.48 18.63
CA GLU A 240 16.88 19.87 18.78
C GLU A 240 15.35 19.92 18.89
N GLU A 241 14.82 20.84 19.70
CA GLU A 241 13.36 21.04 19.71
C GLU A 241 12.94 21.87 18.50
N LEU A 242 11.83 21.48 17.86
CA LEU A 242 11.37 22.12 16.63
C LEU A 242 10.95 23.58 16.89
N PRO A 243 11.51 24.57 16.16
CA PRO A 243 11.15 25.97 16.33
C PRO A 243 9.72 26.27 15.86
N ARG A 244 9.09 27.17 16.59
CA ARG A 244 7.69 27.59 16.52
C ARG A 244 7.38 28.28 15.18
N LYS A 245 6.85 27.60 14.16
CA LYS A 245 6.14 28.32 13.07
C LYS A 245 4.79 28.79 13.63
N ILE A 246 4.71 30.05 14.05
CA ILE A 246 3.44 30.74 14.34
C ILE A 246 2.69 30.81 13.01
N LYS A 247 1.86 29.80 12.72
CA LYS A 247 0.94 29.87 11.60
C LYS A 247 -0.14 30.88 11.99
N GLU A 248 -0.18 31.99 11.26
CA GLU A 248 -1.32 32.93 11.23
C GLU A 248 -2.64 32.17 11.17
N LYS A 249 -3.69 32.76 11.75
CA LYS A 249 -5.07 32.25 11.94
C LYS A 249 -5.69 31.67 10.65
N LYS A 250 -5.25 30.52 10.18
CA LYS A 250 -6.02 29.61 9.33
C LYS A 250 -6.81 28.71 10.27
N LEU A 251 -8.11 28.60 10.02
CA LEU A 251 -9.07 27.76 10.76
C LEU A 251 -8.40 26.44 11.16
N LYS A 252 -8.12 26.24 12.46
CA LYS A 252 -7.45 25.03 12.95
C LYS A 252 -8.37 23.85 12.67
N LYS A 253 -8.00 23.01 11.71
CA LYS A 253 -8.59 21.67 11.61
C LYS A 253 -8.21 20.93 12.90
N PRO A 254 -9.16 20.32 13.63
CA PRO A 254 -8.87 19.61 14.87
C PRO A 254 -7.89 18.46 14.61
N SER A 255 -7.02 18.24 15.59
CA SER A 255 -5.94 17.25 15.51
C SER A 255 -6.50 15.83 15.41
N ILE A 256 -5.73 14.90 14.85
CA ILE A 256 -6.09 13.46 14.90
C ILE A 256 -6.12 12.92 16.33
N PHE A 257 -5.39 13.57 17.25
CA PHE A 257 -5.39 13.26 18.68
C PHE A 257 -6.59 13.86 19.42
N GLU A 258 -7.39 14.72 18.77
CA GLU A 258 -8.64 15.24 19.31
C GLU A 258 -9.81 14.40 18.80
N TRP A 259 -10.76 14.08 19.69
CA TRP A 259 -11.92 13.23 19.36
C TRP A 259 -12.72 13.74 18.15
N GLU A 260 -12.91 15.06 18.05
CA GLU A 260 -13.63 15.69 16.94
C GLU A 260 -12.85 15.62 15.61
N GLY A 261 -11.51 15.70 15.65
CA GLY A 261 -10.67 15.54 14.48
C GLY A 261 -10.61 14.09 13.99
N LEU A 262 -10.57 13.13 14.91
CA LEU A 262 -10.66 11.71 14.58
C LEU A 262 -12.02 11.36 13.96
N LYS A 263 -13.14 11.80 14.57
CA LYS A 263 -14.50 11.61 14.04
C LYS A 263 -14.63 12.13 12.61
N MET A 264 -14.16 13.34 12.33
CA MET A 264 -14.24 13.91 10.99
C MET A 264 -13.46 13.10 9.95
N ARG A 265 -12.27 12.59 10.29
CA ARG A 265 -11.48 11.75 9.37
C ARG A 265 -12.12 10.38 9.15
N ILE A 266 -12.65 9.76 10.20
CA ILE A 266 -13.40 8.49 10.09
C ILE A 266 -14.66 8.67 9.24
N ALA A 267 -15.41 9.75 9.44
CA ALA A 267 -16.60 10.05 8.64
C ALA A 267 -16.24 10.20 7.15
N LYS A 268 -15.12 10.87 6.85
CA LYS A 268 -14.60 11.01 5.49
C LYS A 268 -14.22 9.67 4.86
N ILE A 269 -13.54 8.80 5.61
CA ILE A 269 -13.17 7.45 5.15
C ILE A 269 -14.42 6.61 4.89
N ARG A 270 -15.40 6.65 5.80
CA ARG A 270 -16.68 5.94 5.64
C ARG A 270 -17.46 6.40 4.41
N SER A 271 -17.35 7.69 4.05
CA SER A 271 -17.95 8.24 2.83
C SER A 271 -17.14 7.97 1.55
N SER A 272 -15.93 7.42 1.66
CA SER A 272 -15.04 7.15 0.53
C SER A 272 -15.32 5.77 -0.08
N ASN A 273 -15.18 5.66 -1.41
CA ASN A 273 -15.44 4.43 -2.16
C ASN A 273 -14.24 3.46 -2.07
N ILE A 274 -14.01 2.88 -0.87
CA ILE A 274 -12.95 1.89 -0.61
C ILE A 274 -13.53 0.48 -0.77
N ASN A 275 -12.76 -0.41 -1.39
CA ASN A 275 -13.06 -1.84 -1.37
C ASN A 275 -12.72 -2.43 0.01
N TRP A 276 -13.69 -2.39 0.93
CA TRP A 276 -13.54 -2.88 2.30
C TRP A 276 -13.23 -4.37 2.41
N ILE A 277 -13.69 -5.18 1.45
CA ILE A 277 -13.38 -6.61 1.41
C ILE A 277 -11.87 -6.79 1.19
N LEU A 278 -11.31 -6.06 0.23
CA LEU A 278 -9.88 -6.13 -0.07
C LEU A 278 -9.03 -5.59 1.09
N VAL A 279 -9.49 -4.52 1.77
CA VAL A 279 -8.87 -4.03 3.01
C VAL A 279 -8.86 -5.10 4.10
N LEU A 280 -9.99 -5.79 4.31
CA LEU A 280 -10.10 -6.85 5.31
C LEU A 280 -9.19 -8.03 4.99
N VAL A 281 -9.11 -8.45 3.73
CA VAL A 281 -8.19 -9.52 3.30
C VAL A 281 -6.74 -9.14 3.58
N ILE A 282 -6.35 -7.90 3.29
CA ILE A 282 -4.99 -7.41 3.59
C ILE A 282 -4.73 -7.37 5.10
N TRP A 283 -5.73 -6.98 5.89
CA TRP A 283 -5.62 -6.99 7.35
C TRP A 283 -5.46 -8.41 7.90
N ILE A 284 -6.24 -9.37 7.41
CA ILE A 284 -6.10 -10.80 7.75
C ILE A 284 -4.71 -11.31 7.35
N ALA A 285 -4.23 -10.93 6.16
CA ALA A 285 -2.88 -11.26 5.71
C ALA A 285 -1.78 -10.70 6.61
N LYS A 286 -1.91 -9.44 7.04
CA LYS A 286 -1.00 -8.82 8.01
C LYS A 286 -1.02 -9.59 9.34
N CYS A 287 -2.20 -9.92 9.86
CA CYS A 287 -2.35 -10.74 11.06
C CYS A 287 -1.66 -12.12 10.90
N GLY A 288 -1.88 -12.83 9.79
CA GLY A 288 -1.27 -14.14 9.54
C GLY A 288 0.26 -14.10 9.54
N LYS A 289 0.85 -13.09 8.89
CA LYS A 289 2.29 -12.81 8.94
C LYS A 289 2.76 -12.59 10.37
N THR A 290 2.08 -11.73 11.11
CA THR A 290 2.44 -11.35 12.49
C THR A 290 2.33 -12.55 13.44
N ILE A 291 1.28 -13.36 13.32
CA ILE A 291 1.09 -14.60 14.10
C ILE A 291 2.25 -15.56 13.86
N THR A 292 2.57 -15.87 12.59
CA THR A 292 3.66 -16.80 12.24
C THR A 292 5.01 -16.33 12.79
N ALA A 293 5.37 -15.07 12.52
CA ALA A 293 6.66 -14.53 12.97
C ALA A 293 6.75 -14.52 14.51
N ARG A 294 5.66 -14.12 15.20
CA ARG A 294 5.68 -13.97 16.66
C ARG A 294 5.55 -15.30 17.40
N SER A 295 4.79 -16.26 16.88
CA SER A 295 4.66 -17.59 17.51
C SER A 295 6.00 -18.31 17.49
N ILE A 296 6.68 -18.33 16.34
CA ILE A 296 7.99 -18.95 16.19
C ILE A 296 9.02 -18.19 17.01
N GLY A 297 9.05 -16.84 16.96
CA GLY A 297 10.01 -16.05 17.74
C GLY A 297 9.89 -16.29 19.25
N THR A 298 8.66 -16.42 19.78
CA THR A 298 8.42 -16.69 21.21
C THR A 298 8.80 -18.13 21.58
N LEU A 299 8.46 -19.10 20.73
CA LEU A 299 8.67 -20.51 21.04
C LEU A 299 10.06 -21.00 20.68
N MET A 300 10.84 -20.30 19.85
CA MET A 300 12.14 -20.81 19.37
C MET A 300 13.05 -21.28 20.51
N PRO A 301 13.33 -20.49 21.57
CA PRO A 301 14.16 -20.98 22.67
C PRO A 301 13.49 -22.12 23.45
N ILE A 302 12.16 -22.12 23.57
CA ILE A 302 11.39 -23.17 24.23
C ILE A 302 11.53 -24.49 23.47
N LEU A 303 11.37 -24.48 22.15
CA LEU A 303 11.49 -25.67 21.30
C LEU A 303 12.90 -26.28 21.41
N LEU A 304 13.93 -25.44 21.43
CA LEU A 304 15.31 -25.93 21.55
C LEU A 304 15.57 -26.60 22.91
N MET A 305 15.10 -26.00 24.00
CA MET A 305 15.32 -26.54 25.34
C MET A 305 14.40 -27.73 25.67
N VAL A 306 13.14 -27.70 25.24
CA VAL A 306 12.13 -28.73 25.56
C VAL A 306 12.20 -29.90 24.61
N ASN A 307 12.26 -29.68 23.28
CA ASN A 307 12.21 -30.79 22.33
C ASN A 307 13.57 -31.47 22.13
N TYR A 308 14.65 -30.68 22.12
CA TYR A 308 16.00 -31.19 21.83
C TYR A 308 16.88 -31.30 23.07
N GLY A 309 16.40 -30.91 24.25
CA GLY A 309 17.16 -30.97 25.50
C GLY A 309 18.37 -30.04 25.55
N TRP A 310 18.44 -29.01 24.69
CA TRP A 310 19.60 -28.13 24.64
C TRP A 310 19.67 -27.23 25.87
N THR A 311 20.91 -26.99 26.34
CA THR A 311 21.14 -26.06 27.45
C THR A 311 20.76 -24.64 27.09
N GLY A 312 20.50 -23.80 28.10
CA GLY A 312 20.22 -22.39 27.87
C GLY A 312 21.34 -21.67 27.12
N ILE A 313 22.60 -22.00 27.41
CA ILE A 313 23.78 -21.41 26.74
C ILE A 313 23.85 -21.84 25.27
N GLN A 314 23.67 -23.14 24.98
CA GLN A 314 23.64 -23.64 23.59
C GLN A 314 22.50 -22.99 22.80
N THR A 315 21.32 -22.90 23.41
CA THR A 315 20.12 -22.27 22.84
C THR A 315 20.39 -20.82 22.46
N VAL A 316 20.94 -20.03 23.37
CA VAL A 316 21.28 -18.61 23.13
C VAL A 316 22.33 -18.48 22.03
N ARG A 317 23.36 -19.34 22.02
CA ARG A 317 24.42 -19.31 20.99
C ARG A 317 23.86 -19.58 19.59
N ILE A 318 23.11 -20.66 19.44
CA ILE A 318 22.57 -21.07 18.13
C ILE A 318 21.54 -20.05 17.64
N THR A 319 20.58 -19.65 18.47
CA THR A 319 19.58 -18.64 18.09
C THR A 319 20.22 -17.31 17.69
N SER A 320 21.30 -16.90 18.36
CA SER A 320 22.03 -15.68 18.01
C SER A 320 22.70 -15.76 16.63
N ILE A 321 23.32 -16.89 16.30
CA ILE A 321 23.93 -17.14 14.97
C ILE A 321 22.85 -17.13 13.88
N LEU A 322 21.73 -17.82 14.11
CA LEU A 322 20.64 -17.91 13.14
C LEU A 322 19.99 -16.54 12.90
N MET A 323 19.79 -15.75 13.95
CA MET A 323 19.23 -14.40 13.81
C MET A 323 20.18 -13.48 13.03
N GLY A 324 21.49 -13.54 13.31
CA GLY A 324 22.50 -12.82 12.53
C GLY A 324 22.47 -13.20 11.05
N GLY A 325 22.42 -14.49 10.73
CA GLY A 325 22.30 -14.99 9.35
C GLY A 325 21.01 -14.53 8.66
N SER A 326 19.86 -14.62 9.35
CA SER A 326 18.58 -14.16 8.83
C SER A 326 18.55 -12.65 8.57
N GLY A 327 19.16 -11.85 9.46
CA GLY A 327 19.26 -10.39 9.32
C GLY A 327 20.12 -9.97 8.13
N LEU A 328 21.24 -10.66 7.87
CA LEU A 328 22.06 -10.44 6.67
C LEU A 328 21.29 -10.75 5.39
N LEU A 329 20.57 -11.88 5.35
CA LEU A 329 19.71 -12.21 4.21
C LEU A 329 18.60 -11.17 4.01
N SER A 330 17.99 -10.69 5.10
CA SER A 330 17.01 -9.61 5.05
C SER A 330 17.59 -8.30 4.50
N MET A 331 18.82 -7.95 4.84
CA MET A 331 19.49 -6.78 4.26
C MET A 331 19.68 -6.90 2.76
N VAL A 332 20.04 -8.09 2.25
CA VAL A 332 20.16 -8.35 0.81
C VAL A 332 18.81 -8.16 0.11
N VAL A 333 17.73 -8.69 0.69
CA VAL A 333 16.37 -8.53 0.15
C VAL A 333 15.95 -7.06 0.16
N ILE A 334 16.12 -6.35 1.27
CA ILE A 334 15.78 -4.92 1.35
C ILE A 334 16.63 -4.12 0.34
N GLY A 335 17.92 -4.45 0.23
CA GLY A 335 18.83 -3.89 -0.76
C GLY A 335 18.36 -4.09 -2.19
N SER A 336 17.86 -5.27 -2.56
CA SER A 336 17.36 -5.53 -3.92
C SER A 336 16.09 -4.73 -4.23
N PHE A 337 15.21 -4.52 -3.25
CA PHE A 337 14.06 -3.61 -3.40
C PHE A 337 14.50 -2.14 -3.58
N MET A 338 15.54 -1.69 -2.87
CA MET A 338 16.01 -0.30 -2.93
C MET A 338 16.87 0.01 -4.16
N PHE A 339 17.87 -0.81 -4.45
CA PHE A 339 18.88 -0.54 -5.48
C PHE A 339 18.52 -1.14 -6.84
N CYS A 340 17.95 -2.35 -6.86
CA CYS A 340 17.59 -3.05 -8.10
C CYS A 340 16.16 -2.75 -8.56
N LYS A 341 15.41 -1.92 -7.81
CA LYS A 341 13.99 -1.62 -8.05
C LYS A 341 13.15 -2.88 -8.25
N LEU A 342 13.37 -3.91 -7.42
CA LEU A 342 12.72 -5.21 -7.60
C LEU A 342 11.18 -5.11 -7.69
N ALA A 343 10.56 -4.16 -6.98
CA ALA A 343 9.12 -3.91 -7.03
C ALA A 343 8.59 -3.35 -8.37
N THR A 344 9.46 -2.85 -9.25
CA THR A 344 9.10 -2.46 -10.62
C THR A 344 9.34 -3.56 -11.64
N ILE A 345 10.23 -4.51 -11.32
CA ILE A 345 10.53 -5.67 -12.17
C ILE A 345 9.52 -6.77 -11.93
N ILE A 346 9.21 -7.04 -10.66
CA ILE A 346 8.31 -8.10 -10.22
C ILE A 346 7.13 -7.46 -9.48
N SER A 347 5.92 -7.89 -9.84
CA SER A 347 4.69 -7.42 -9.18
C SER A 347 4.74 -7.70 -7.67
N PRO A 348 4.44 -6.71 -6.80
CA PRO A 348 4.37 -6.92 -5.35
C PRO A 348 3.38 -8.03 -4.92
N ARG A 349 2.35 -8.28 -5.74
CA ARG A 349 1.40 -9.39 -5.51
C ARG A 349 2.08 -10.74 -5.65
N PHE A 350 2.94 -10.90 -6.65
CA PHE A 350 3.70 -12.13 -6.87
C PHE A 350 4.70 -12.36 -5.73
N ILE A 351 5.46 -11.33 -5.35
CA ILE A 351 6.42 -11.44 -4.25
C ILE A 351 5.72 -11.84 -2.94
N TYR A 352 4.54 -11.28 -2.68
CA TYR A 352 3.72 -11.67 -1.54
C TYR A 352 3.26 -13.14 -1.62
N LEU A 353 2.74 -13.60 -2.78
CA LEU A 353 2.29 -14.98 -2.96
C LEU A 353 3.43 -16.00 -2.87
N PHE A 354 4.61 -15.66 -3.37
CA PHE A 354 5.81 -16.45 -3.20
C PHE A 354 6.21 -16.53 -1.73
N SER A 355 6.21 -15.39 -1.04
CA SER A 355 6.57 -15.31 0.38
C SER A 355 5.62 -16.13 1.26
N ILE A 356 4.30 -15.98 1.08
CA ILE A 356 3.32 -16.74 1.87
C ILE A 356 3.40 -18.24 1.58
N SER A 357 3.70 -18.65 0.35
CA SER A 357 3.95 -20.05 -0.01
C SER A 357 5.16 -20.61 0.72
N LEU A 358 6.25 -19.84 0.87
CA LEU A 358 7.40 -20.23 1.67
C LEU A 358 7.08 -20.36 3.16
N PHE A 359 6.20 -19.52 3.73
CA PHE A 359 5.72 -19.71 5.10
C PHE A 359 4.88 -20.98 5.26
N ILE A 360 4.04 -21.33 4.29
CA ILE A 360 3.27 -22.59 4.33
C ILE A 360 4.23 -23.79 4.21
N ALA A 361 5.19 -23.70 3.29
CA ALA A 361 6.22 -24.72 3.11
C ALA A 361 7.07 -24.91 4.37
N LEU A 362 7.35 -23.84 5.13
CA LEU A 362 8.01 -23.94 6.44
C LEU A 362 7.28 -24.92 7.34
N TYR A 363 5.98 -24.77 7.53
CA TYR A 363 5.20 -25.64 8.41
C TYR A 363 5.11 -27.07 7.89
N ALA A 364 5.05 -27.27 6.57
CA ALA A 364 5.06 -28.61 5.99
C ALA A 364 6.43 -29.30 6.17
N VAL A 365 7.52 -28.65 5.77
CA VAL A 365 8.89 -29.21 5.82
C VAL A 365 9.36 -29.43 7.25
N THR A 366 9.00 -28.51 8.16
CA THR A 366 9.34 -28.62 9.58
C THR A 366 8.27 -29.31 10.41
N TYR A 367 7.34 -30.03 9.79
CA TYR A 367 6.43 -30.88 10.53
C TYR A 367 7.19 -32.08 11.12
N PRO A 368 6.94 -32.48 12.37
CA PRO A 368 7.64 -33.62 12.99
C PRO A 368 7.10 -34.96 12.46
N TYR A 369 7.56 -35.34 11.28
CA TYR A 369 7.25 -36.63 10.66
C TYR A 369 7.96 -37.78 11.37
N PRO A 370 7.29 -38.93 11.60
CA PRO A 370 7.93 -40.08 12.26
C PRO A 370 9.19 -40.62 11.58
N ASN A 371 9.28 -40.53 10.25
CA ASN A 371 10.36 -41.14 9.48
C ASN A 371 11.63 -40.26 9.36
N ILE A 372 11.52 -38.97 9.66
CA ILE A 372 12.61 -37.98 9.48
C ILE A 372 12.92 -37.27 10.80
N GLY A 373 11.94 -37.17 11.70
CA GLY A 373 12.08 -36.50 12.98
C GLY A 373 12.92 -37.28 13.98
N VAL A 374 13.27 -36.59 15.06
CA VAL A 374 13.98 -37.13 16.22
C VAL A 374 13.00 -37.24 17.38
N GLU A 375 13.12 -38.28 18.17
CA GLU A 375 12.37 -38.39 19.43
C GLU A 375 12.69 -37.21 20.34
N VAL A 376 11.64 -36.67 20.96
CA VAL A 376 11.78 -35.59 21.93
C VAL A 376 12.61 -36.09 23.10
N GLN A 377 13.64 -35.32 23.47
CA GLN A 377 14.51 -35.68 24.60
C GLN A 377 13.73 -35.54 25.91
N LEU A 378 13.66 -36.64 26.67
CA LEU A 378 13.04 -36.65 27.99
C LEU A 378 13.83 -35.77 28.97
N TYR A 379 13.15 -35.30 30.01
CA TYR A 379 13.73 -34.39 30.98
C TYR A 379 14.93 -35.02 31.70
N ASN A 380 16.05 -34.31 31.67
CA ASN A 380 17.25 -34.64 32.44
C ASN A 380 17.30 -33.75 33.69
N GLU A 381 17.13 -34.34 34.87
CA GLU A 381 17.17 -33.61 36.15
C GLU A 381 18.51 -32.92 36.39
N THR A 382 19.61 -33.52 35.91
CA THR A 382 20.98 -33.02 36.08
C THR A 382 21.21 -31.70 35.33
N ASP A 383 20.68 -31.62 34.10
CA ASP A 383 20.87 -30.46 33.21
C ASP A 383 19.68 -29.48 33.23
N GLY A 384 18.55 -29.88 33.81
CA GLY A 384 17.33 -29.08 33.86
C GLY A 384 16.68 -28.85 32.49
N THR A 385 17.00 -29.66 31.49
CA THR A 385 16.56 -29.54 30.09
C THR A 385 15.74 -30.75 29.65
N GLY A 386 15.05 -30.61 28.51
CA GLY A 386 14.22 -31.67 27.94
C GLY A 386 12.74 -31.58 28.34
N CYS A 387 11.98 -32.55 27.87
CA CYS A 387 10.54 -32.61 28.01
C CYS A 387 10.15 -33.34 29.30
N ASP A 388 9.59 -32.58 30.24
CA ASP A 388 9.13 -33.08 31.55
C ASP A 388 7.72 -33.67 31.43
N SER A 389 7.59 -34.99 31.58
CA SER A 389 6.32 -35.71 31.47
C SER A 389 5.32 -35.33 32.58
N THR A 390 5.79 -34.78 33.70
CA THR A 390 4.90 -34.25 34.75
C THR A 390 4.24 -32.93 34.33
N LYS A 391 4.86 -32.19 33.42
CA LYS A 391 4.39 -30.88 32.92
C LYS A 391 3.72 -30.97 31.56
N TYR A 392 4.16 -31.90 30.71
CA TYR A 392 3.62 -32.10 29.37
C TYR A 392 3.21 -33.55 29.17
N THR A 393 1.91 -33.78 28.98
CA THR A 393 1.34 -35.12 28.81
C THR A 393 1.71 -35.79 27.47
N TRP A 394 2.36 -35.05 26.57
CA TRP A 394 2.69 -35.52 25.22
C TRP A 394 4.16 -35.92 25.05
N CYS A 395 5.03 -35.78 26.07
CA CYS A 395 6.48 -35.97 25.93
C CYS A 395 6.87 -37.36 25.41
N GLU A 396 6.33 -38.43 26.01
CA GLU A 396 6.84 -39.80 25.85
C GLU A 396 6.71 -40.35 24.42
N THR A 397 5.73 -39.87 23.66
CA THR A 397 5.48 -40.31 22.27
C THR A 397 5.71 -39.19 21.25
N ALA A 398 6.28 -38.07 21.68
CA ALA A 398 6.45 -36.92 20.81
C ALA A 398 7.72 -37.03 19.95
N ILE A 399 7.57 -36.54 18.73
CA ILE A 399 8.63 -36.45 17.75
C ILE A 399 8.81 -34.96 17.46
N ALA A 400 10.06 -34.56 17.29
CA ALA A 400 10.46 -33.22 16.88
C ALA A 400 11.09 -33.27 15.48
N PRO A 401 11.07 -32.16 14.72
CA PRO A 401 11.70 -32.11 13.41
C PRO A 401 13.22 -32.27 13.54
N GLN A 402 13.90 -32.76 12.50
CA GLN A 402 15.35 -32.83 12.50
C GLN A 402 15.96 -31.43 12.74
N PRO A 403 16.82 -31.22 13.77
CA PRO A 403 17.28 -29.89 14.15
C PRO A 403 17.96 -29.12 13.02
N ALA A 404 18.84 -29.77 12.25
CA ALA A 404 19.55 -29.11 11.15
C ALA A 404 18.60 -28.60 10.06
N LEU A 405 17.59 -29.41 9.69
CA LEU A 405 16.56 -29.03 8.73
C LEU A 405 15.72 -27.88 9.28
N PHE A 406 15.24 -28.01 10.52
CA PHE A 406 14.45 -27.00 11.20
C PHE A 406 15.13 -25.63 11.21
N LEU A 407 16.38 -25.56 11.70
CA LEU A 407 17.11 -24.29 11.84
C LEU A 407 17.48 -23.69 10.49
N SER A 408 17.85 -24.50 9.50
CA SER A 408 18.16 -24.03 8.15
C SER A 408 16.92 -23.40 7.49
N CYS A 409 15.76 -24.06 7.60
CA CYS A 409 14.50 -23.51 7.12
C CYS A 409 14.15 -22.20 7.83
N MET A 410 14.39 -22.09 9.13
CA MET A 410 14.12 -20.88 9.89
C MET A 410 14.96 -19.69 9.40
N VAL A 411 16.26 -19.88 9.16
CA VAL A 411 17.13 -18.79 8.64
C VAL A 411 16.65 -18.31 7.27
N PHE A 412 16.39 -19.25 6.35
CA PHE A 412 16.00 -18.91 4.99
C PHE A 412 14.64 -18.20 4.95
N VAL A 413 13.65 -18.77 5.65
CA VAL A 413 12.28 -18.23 5.65
C VAL A 413 12.21 -16.91 6.42
N PHE A 414 12.86 -16.78 7.58
CA PHE A 414 12.82 -15.50 8.31
C PHE A 414 13.59 -14.41 7.57
N GLY A 415 14.75 -14.75 7.00
CA GLY A 415 15.58 -13.79 6.28
C GLY A 415 14.97 -13.31 4.97
N LEU A 416 14.30 -14.19 4.21
CA LEU A 416 13.70 -13.86 2.91
C LEU A 416 12.24 -13.39 3.03
N THR A 417 11.44 -14.11 3.79
CA THR A 417 9.98 -14.02 3.73
C THR A 417 9.44 -12.86 4.57
N ILE A 418 9.97 -12.61 5.77
CA ILE A 418 9.51 -11.50 6.63
C ILE A 418 9.66 -10.13 5.95
N PRO A 419 10.84 -9.73 5.43
CA PRO A 419 10.99 -8.44 4.77
C PRO A 419 10.17 -8.37 3.48
N SER A 420 10.17 -9.43 2.66
CA SER A 420 9.42 -9.48 1.40
C SER A 420 7.92 -9.33 1.61
N THR A 421 7.36 -10.05 2.60
CA THR A 421 5.94 -9.98 2.94
C THR A 421 5.57 -8.59 3.47
N SER A 422 6.41 -8.01 4.33
CA SER A 422 6.13 -6.70 4.94
C SER A 422 6.13 -5.58 3.89
N ILE A 423 7.16 -5.51 3.04
CA ILE A 423 7.24 -4.51 1.96
C ILE A 423 6.09 -4.68 0.96
N SER A 424 5.81 -5.93 0.57
CA SER A 424 4.77 -6.22 -0.43
C SER A 424 3.37 -5.90 0.08
N LEU A 425 3.03 -6.29 1.32
CA LEU A 425 1.72 -5.98 1.92
C LEU A 425 1.51 -4.48 2.11
N ASP A 426 2.51 -3.74 2.57
CA ASP A 426 2.39 -2.29 2.74
C ASP A 426 2.24 -1.56 1.39
N THR A 427 2.92 -2.06 0.36
CA THR A 427 2.78 -1.54 -1.01
C THR A 427 1.39 -1.82 -1.58
N ILE A 428 0.89 -3.05 -1.44
CA ILE A 428 -0.46 -3.43 -1.90
C ILE A 428 -1.51 -2.63 -1.13
N TYR A 429 -1.38 -2.53 0.19
CA TYR A 429 -2.32 -1.81 1.04
C TYR A 429 -2.42 -0.33 0.67
N SER A 430 -1.28 0.34 0.47
CA SER A 430 -1.25 1.74 0.07
C SER A 430 -1.89 1.95 -1.31
N LYS A 431 -1.68 1.03 -2.26
CA LYS A 431 -2.35 1.05 -3.58
C LYS A 431 -3.87 0.87 -3.47
N VAL A 432 -4.34 0.00 -2.57
CA VAL A 432 -5.78 -0.24 -2.33
C VAL A 432 -6.48 0.96 -1.69
N LEU A 433 -5.79 1.67 -0.78
CA LEU A 433 -6.33 2.87 -0.15
C LEU A 433 -6.37 4.08 -1.11
N GLY A 434 -5.46 4.15 -2.09
CA GLY A 434 -5.41 5.22 -3.09
C GLY A 434 -5.19 6.61 -2.49
N ASN A 435 -5.92 7.61 -2.97
CA ASN A 435 -5.74 9.03 -2.59
C ASN A 435 -6.46 9.46 -1.30
N ILE A 436 -6.94 8.51 -0.50
CA ILE A 436 -7.61 8.81 0.77
C ILE A 436 -6.57 9.20 1.82
N ASP A 437 -6.98 9.88 2.90
CA ASP A 437 -6.10 10.14 4.05
C ASP A 437 -5.68 8.80 4.68
N GLN A 438 -4.53 8.28 4.24
CA GLN A 438 -4.03 6.96 4.61
C GLN A 438 -3.61 6.89 6.08
N SER A 439 -3.42 8.03 6.76
CA SER A 439 -2.90 8.07 8.13
C SER A 439 -3.77 7.29 9.13
N VAL A 440 -5.10 7.41 9.02
CA VAL A 440 -6.05 6.70 9.90
C VAL A 440 -6.08 5.20 9.59
N MET A 441 -6.10 4.84 8.31
CA MET A 441 -6.18 3.43 7.88
C MET A 441 -4.89 2.67 8.20
N GLN A 442 -3.74 3.29 7.97
CA GLN A 442 -2.43 2.76 8.38
C GLN A 442 -2.34 2.66 9.91
N GLY A 443 -2.83 3.66 10.64
CA GLY A 443 -2.91 3.60 12.11
C GLY A 443 -3.78 2.43 12.60
N ALA A 444 -4.93 2.19 11.98
CA ALA A 444 -5.79 1.05 12.31
C ALA A 444 -5.12 -0.30 12.03
N ALA A 445 -4.39 -0.42 10.92
CA ALA A 445 -3.62 -1.64 10.60
C ALA A 445 -2.51 -1.90 11.62
N VAL A 446 -1.82 -0.85 12.09
CA VAL A 446 -0.79 -0.97 13.14
C VAL A 446 -1.40 -1.42 14.48
N ILE A 447 -2.55 -0.85 14.87
CA ILE A 447 -3.26 -1.28 16.09
C ILE A 447 -3.64 -2.76 15.99
N LEU A 448 -4.10 -3.21 14.83
CA LEU A 448 -4.43 -4.62 14.61
C LEU A 448 -3.19 -5.52 14.74
N ASP A 449 -2.05 -5.11 14.18
CA ASP A 449 -0.78 -5.82 14.35
C ASP A 449 -0.35 -5.87 15.83
N ASP A 450 -0.48 -4.77 16.58
CA ASP A 450 -0.18 -4.72 18.01
C ASP A 450 -1.08 -5.67 18.82
N ILE A 451 -2.38 -5.75 18.50
CA ILE A 451 -3.29 -6.73 19.11
C ILE A 451 -2.79 -8.16 18.85
N MET A 452 -2.35 -8.46 17.63
CA MET A 452 -1.80 -9.78 17.31
C MET A 452 -0.49 -10.06 18.06
N LEU A 453 0.36 -9.06 18.27
CA LEU A 453 1.58 -9.19 19.09
C LEU A 453 1.26 -9.50 20.57
N VAL A 454 0.11 -9.04 21.07
CA VAL A 454 -0.38 -9.35 22.42
C VAL A 454 -0.97 -10.76 22.49
N ILE A 455 -1.81 -11.16 21.54
CA ILE A 455 -2.53 -12.45 21.62
C ILE A 455 -1.60 -13.63 21.34
N THR A 456 -0.70 -13.49 20.36
CA THR A 456 0.08 -14.62 19.80
C THR A 456 0.95 -15.35 20.82
N PRO A 457 1.73 -14.69 21.70
CA PRO A 457 2.59 -15.39 22.66
C PRO A 457 1.80 -16.29 23.63
N THR A 458 0.67 -15.80 24.14
CA THR A 458 -0.23 -16.58 25.00
C THR A 458 -0.85 -17.75 24.21
N TYR A 459 -1.41 -17.49 23.03
CA TYR A 459 -1.94 -18.54 22.15
C TYR A 459 -0.91 -19.66 21.89
N ALA A 460 0.28 -19.30 21.42
CA ALA A 460 1.30 -20.25 21.02
C ALA A 460 1.81 -21.06 22.22
N SER A 461 2.00 -20.41 23.37
CA SER A 461 2.47 -21.06 24.60
C SER A 461 1.44 -22.03 25.19
N TYR A 462 0.15 -21.69 25.13
CA TYR A 462 -0.92 -22.56 25.61
C TYR A 462 -1.09 -23.78 24.72
N ILE A 463 -1.20 -23.61 23.40
CA ILE A 463 -1.35 -24.74 22.48
C ILE A 463 -0.13 -25.66 22.57
N PHE A 464 1.09 -25.10 22.64
CA PHE A 464 2.30 -25.90 22.83
C PHE A 464 2.28 -26.67 24.15
N THR A 465 1.90 -26.04 25.26
CA THR A 465 1.88 -26.71 26.57
C THR A 465 0.90 -27.88 26.60
N PHE A 466 -0.32 -27.70 26.10
CA PHE A 466 -1.35 -28.74 26.18
C PHE A 466 -1.25 -29.81 25.11
N PHE A 467 -0.85 -29.45 23.89
CA PHE A 467 -0.97 -30.32 22.72
C PHE A 467 0.36 -30.58 22.00
N GLY A 468 1.43 -29.92 22.42
CA GLY A 468 2.75 -30.04 21.82
C GLY A 468 2.87 -29.37 20.45
N LEU A 469 3.91 -29.76 19.71
CA LEU A 469 4.30 -29.08 18.48
C LEU A 469 3.34 -29.34 17.31
N LYS A 470 2.88 -30.58 17.14
CA LYS A 470 2.09 -31.03 15.97
C LYS A 470 0.84 -30.18 15.76
N PRO A 471 -0.04 -30.00 16.77
CA PRO A 471 -1.29 -29.28 16.57
C PRO A 471 -1.07 -27.79 16.38
N LEU A 472 -0.05 -27.21 17.03
CA LEU A 472 0.34 -25.82 16.80
C LEU A 472 0.77 -25.58 15.35
N TRP A 473 1.59 -26.46 14.78
CA TRP A 473 2.03 -26.38 13.39
C TRP A 473 0.85 -26.48 12.42
N ILE A 474 -0.09 -27.39 12.69
CA ILE A 474 -1.31 -27.56 11.89
C ILE A 474 -2.20 -26.31 11.95
N ILE A 475 -2.43 -25.74 13.14
CA ILE A 475 -3.27 -24.55 13.29
C ILE A 475 -2.63 -23.36 12.58
N ASN A 476 -1.33 -23.12 12.78
CA ASN A 476 -0.63 -22.01 12.14
C ASN A 476 -0.57 -22.17 10.61
N ALA A 477 -0.30 -23.39 10.11
CA ALA A 477 -0.38 -23.68 8.68
C ALA A 477 -1.79 -23.44 8.15
N GLY A 478 -2.82 -23.90 8.87
CA GLY A 478 -4.23 -23.69 8.51
C GLY A 478 -4.62 -22.22 8.44
N ILE A 479 -4.15 -21.38 9.36
CA ILE A 479 -4.35 -19.92 9.31
C ILE A 479 -3.71 -19.35 8.04
N MET A 480 -2.46 -19.71 7.74
CA MET A 480 -1.75 -19.20 6.56
C MET A 480 -2.35 -19.69 5.25
N ILE A 481 -2.74 -20.96 5.18
CA ILE A 481 -3.49 -21.52 4.06
C ILE A 481 -4.82 -20.80 3.93
N GLY A 482 -5.54 -20.53 5.02
CA GLY A 482 -6.76 -19.74 5.01
C GLY A 482 -6.57 -18.31 4.48
N VAL A 483 -5.42 -17.69 4.71
CA VAL A 483 -5.06 -16.39 4.09
C VAL A 483 -4.87 -16.50 2.58
N VAL A 484 -4.22 -17.58 2.10
CA VAL A 484 -3.98 -17.82 0.66
C VAL A 484 -5.26 -18.25 -0.07
N VAL A 485 -5.94 -19.26 0.48
CA VAL A 485 -7.24 -19.80 0.05
C VAL A 485 -8.36 -18.78 0.27
N GLY A 486 -8.15 -17.76 1.11
CA GLY A 486 -9.02 -16.60 1.23
C GLY A 486 -9.18 -15.82 -0.07
N ARG A 487 -8.32 -16.09 -1.07
CA ARG A 487 -8.54 -15.71 -2.47
C ARG A 487 -9.21 -16.82 -3.28
N SER A 488 -8.95 -18.10 -3.00
CA SER A 488 -9.52 -19.24 -3.71
C SER A 488 -10.96 -19.60 -3.35
N PHE A 489 -11.56 -19.28 -2.20
CA PHE A 489 -13.02 -19.43 -2.07
C PHE A 489 -13.76 -18.36 -2.91
N LEU A 490 -13.19 -17.15 -3.06
CA LEU A 490 -13.76 -16.14 -3.95
C LEU A 490 -13.43 -16.45 -5.43
N GLU A 491 -12.18 -16.73 -5.79
CA GLU A 491 -11.78 -16.98 -7.18
C GLU A 491 -12.22 -18.36 -7.68
N ILE A 492 -12.38 -19.41 -6.86
CA ILE A 492 -13.01 -20.68 -7.28
C ILE A 492 -14.54 -20.53 -7.38
N PHE A 493 -15.18 -19.70 -6.54
CA PHE A 493 -16.61 -19.33 -6.69
C PHE A 493 -16.83 -18.43 -7.93
N TYR A 494 -15.86 -17.60 -8.29
CA TYR A 494 -15.90 -16.76 -9.50
C TYR A 494 -15.41 -17.49 -10.77
N LEU A 495 -14.47 -18.45 -10.73
CA LEU A 495 -14.04 -19.21 -11.91
C LEU A 495 -14.99 -20.37 -12.26
N VAL A 496 -15.71 -20.93 -11.29
CA VAL A 496 -16.81 -21.87 -11.58
C VAL A 496 -18.03 -21.13 -12.19
N PHE A 497 -18.09 -19.79 -12.11
CA PHE A 497 -19.22 -18.97 -12.58
C PHE A 497 -18.93 -17.69 -13.43
N GLY A 498 -17.70 -17.35 -13.86
CA GLY A 498 -17.53 -16.18 -14.74
C GLY A 498 -16.11 -15.63 -15.04
N LEU A 499 -15.74 -15.69 -16.32
CA LEU A 499 -14.64 -15.00 -17.01
C LEU A 499 -14.73 -13.46 -16.94
N LEU A 500 -13.90 -12.77 -16.14
CA LEU A 500 -13.82 -11.29 -16.24
C LEU A 500 -12.48 -10.62 -15.87
N SER A 501 -11.46 -11.29 -15.35
CA SER A 501 -10.27 -10.60 -14.82
C SER A 501 -9.01 -10.62 -15.70
N ILE A 502 -9.04 -11.22 -16.89
CA ILE A 502 -7.86 -11.26 -17.80
C ILE A 502 -7.82 -10.05 -18.73
N LYS A 503 -8.98 -9.44 -19.05
CA LYS A 503 -9.07 -8.31 -19.97
C LYS A 503 -8.39 -7.03 -19.42
N ASP A 504 -8.50 -6.80 -18.10
CA ASP A 504 -7.94 -5.62 -17.44
C ASP A 504 -6.41 -5.68 -17.22
N CYS A 505 -5.82 -6.88 -17.29
CA CYS A 505 -4.37 -7.08 -17.13
C CYS A 505 -3.62 -6.81 -18.45
N PHE A 506 -4.26 -7.02 -19.60
CA PHE A 506 -3.67 -6.79 -20.92
C PHE A 506 -3.71 -5.33 -21.36
N GLU A 507 -4.71 -4.54 -20.92
CA GLU A 507 -4.85 -3.15 -21.37
C GLU A 507 -3.94 -2.13 -20.65
N ASN A 508 -3.27 -2.51 -19.55
CA ASN A 508 -2.53 -1.57 -18.70
C ASN A 508 -1.02 -1.86 -18.55
N SER A 509 -0.41 -2.68 -19.41
CA SER A 509 1.05 -2.83 -19.43
C SER A 509 1.71 -1.74 -20.30
N GLU A 510 2.36 -0.78 -19.65
CA GLU A 510 3.16 0.30 -20.27
C GLU A 510 4.47 -0.18 -20.93
N LEU A 511 4.55 -1.41 -21.43
CA LEU A 511 5.74 -1.94 -22.12
C LEU A 511 5.58 -2.08 -23.64
N ILE A 512 4.42 -1.74 -24.20
CA ILE A 512 4.18 -1.80 -25.64
C ILE A 512 4.67 -0.53 -26.40
N PRO A 513 4.60 0.71 -25.85
CA PRO A 513 4.98 1.89 -26.63
C PRO A 513 6.50 2.06 -26.84
N ARG A 514 7.33 1.53 -25.92
CA ARG A 514 8.80 1.68 -25.99
C ARG A 514 9.51 0.62 -26.84
N LEU A 515 8.89 -0.55 -27.04
CA LEU A 515 9.37 -1.56 -27.98
C LEU A 515 9.02 -1.21 -29.43
N LYS A 516 7.93 -0.46 -29.65
CA LYS A 516 7.47 -0.08 -30.99
C LYS A 516 8.39 0.93 -31.70
N MET A 517 9.14 1.75 -30.96
CA MET A 517 10.03 2.76 -31.55
C MET A 517 11.41 2.20 -31.95
N LEU A 518 11.80 1.04 -31.42
CA LEU A 518 13.00 0.30 -31.85
C LEU A 518 12.68 -0.83 -32.85
N SER A 519 11.41 -1.22 -32.95
CA SER A 519 10.87 -2.17 -33.93
C SER A 519 10.87 -1.63 -35.37
N ASP A 520 10.87 -0.31 -35.56
CA ASP A 520 10.78 0.27 -36.92
C ASP A 520 12.14 0.37 -37.64
N LEU A 521 13.26 0.07 -36.95
CA LEU A 521 14.61 0.11 -37.54
C LEU A 521 15.34 -1.25 -37.59
N VAL A 522 14.83 -2.29 -36.92
CA VAL A 522 15.47 -3.63 -36.87
C VAL A 522 14.43 -4.72 -37.12
N TYR A 523 13.54 -4.49 -38.08
CA TYR A 523 12.55 -5.47 -38.52
C TYR A 523 13.19 -6.45 -39.51
N GLN A 524 13.88 -7.49 -39.01
CA GLN A 524 13.95 -8.77 -39.74
C GLN A 524 14.56 -9.99 -39.03
N SER A 525 15.01 -9.97 -37.76
CA SER A 525 15.65 -11.20 -37.22
C SER A 525 15.48 -11.54 -35.74
N LYS A 526 14.60 -10.90 -34.96
CA LYS A 526 14.61 -11.09 -33.49
C LYS A 526 13.28 -11.38 -32.80
N ASP A 527 12.16 -11.47 -33.53
CA ASP A 527 10.85 -11.69 -32.91
C ASP A 527 10.62 -13.14 -32.43
N ASP A 528 11.25 -14.15 -33.04
CA ASP A 528 11.05 -15.54 -32.61
C ASP A 528 11.62 -15.80 -31.20
N TYR A 529 12.70 -15.13 -30.80
CA TYR A 529 13.38 -15.42 -29.52
C TYR A 529 12.72 -14.75 -28.30
N VAL A 530 12.02 -13.63 -28.48
CA VAL A 530 11.37 -12.89 -27.37
C VAL A 530 9.98 -13.43 -27.09
N GLN A 531 9.27 -13.88 -28.12
CA GLN A 531 7.98 -14.58 -27.99
C GLN A 531 8.18 -15.93 -27.27
N ASP A 532 9.18 -16.72 -27.68
CA ASP A 532 9.52 -17.99 -27.03
C ASP A 532 9.90 -17.80 -25.55
N LEU A 533 10.64 -16.74 -25.20
CA LEU A 533 11.02 -16.50 -23.80
C LEU A 533 9.83 -16.07 -22.91
N GLN A 534 8.86 -15.35 -23.48
CA GLN A 534 7.65 -14.91 -22.77
C GLN A 534 6.66 -16.08 -22.58
N ASP A 535 6.52 -16.94 -23.58
CA ASP A 535 5.71 -18.15 -23.50
C ASP A 535 6.37 -19.20 -22.57
N VAL A 536 7.70 -19.27 -22.54
CA VAL A 536 8.45 -20.06 -21.55
C VAL A 536 8.26 -19.49 -20.13
N GLN A 537 8.28 -18.17 -19.93
CA GLN A 537 8.04 -17.58 -18.60
C GLN A 537 6.61 -17.80 -18.10
N ALA A 538 5.61 -17.66 -18.98
CA ALA A 538 4.21 -17.94 -18.67
C ALA A 538 3.99 -19.45 -18.41
N GLY A 539 4.60 -20.31 -19.22
CA GLY A 539 4.57 -21.76 -19.06
C GLY A 539 5.25 -22.22 -17.75
N ILE A 540 6.39 -21.63 -17.40
CA ILE A 540 7.09 -21.86 -16.12
C ILE A 540 6.21 -21.41 -14.94
N LEU A 541 5.56 -20.24 -15.03
CA LEU A 541 4.68 -19.73 -13.99
C LEU A 541 3.48 -20.67 -13.76
N ILE A 542 2.83 -21.11 -14.84
CA ILE A 542 1.70 -22.05 -14.79
C ILE A 542 2.15 -23.43 -14.29
N PHE A 543 3.33 -23.88 -14.69
CA PHE A 543 3.94 -25.12 -14.19
C PHE A 543 4.19 -25.05 -12.68
N PHE A 544 4.76 -23.95 -12.18
CA PHE A 544 5.00 -23.78 -10.74
C PHE A 544 3.71 -23.59 -9.94
N GLU A 545 2.71 -22.87 -10.46
CA GLU A 545 1.39 -22.76 -9.81
C GLU A 545 0.71 -24.14 -9.71
N ASN A 546 0.79 -24.96 -10.77
CA ASN A 546 0.27 -26.32 -10.77
C ASN A 546 1.09 -27.26 -9.87
N LEU A 547 2.41 -27.07 -9.77
CA LEU A 547 3.29 -27.85 -8.90
C LEU A 547 3.03 -27.52 -7.42
N VAL A 548 2.83 -26.24 -7.08
CA VAL A 548 2.42 -25.81 -5.73
C VAL A 548 1.04 -26.36 -5.41
N GLY A 549 0.08 -26.27 -6.34
CA GLY A 549 -1.24 -26.91 -6.20
C GLY A 549 -1.15 -28.42 -5.98
N PHE A 550 -0.26 -29.10 -6.69
CA PHE A 550 0.03 -30.53 -6.56
C PHE A 550 0.56 -30.91 -5.18
N PHE A 551 1.59 -30.21 -4.68
CA PHE A 551 2.13 -30.46 -3.34
C PHE A 551 1.12 -30.15 -2.23
N MET A 552 0.34 -29.07 -2.37
CA MET A 552 -0.74 -28.73 -1.43
C MET A 552 -1.84 -29.80 -1.39
N THR A 553 -2.18 -30.38 -2.54
CA THR A 553 -3.18 -31.46 -2.67
C THR A 553 -2.64 -32.78 -2.10
N LEU A 554 -1.35 -33.09 -2.33
CA LEU A 554 -0.67 -34.23 -1.70
C LEU A 554 -0.64 -34.11 -0.17
N ILE A 555 -0.31 -32.93 0.36
CA ILE A 555 -0.30 -32.65 1.80
C ILE A 555 -1.72 -32.78 2.37
N ALA A 556 -2.74 -32.28 1.66
CA ALA A 556 -4.14 -32.44 2.05
C ALA A 556 -4.56 -33.91 2.08
N ILE A 557 -4.26 -34.69 1.03
CA ILE A 557 -4.53 -36.14 0.96
C ILE A 557 -3.80 -36.90 2.08
N GLN A 558 -2.55 -36.55 2.36
CA GLN A 558 -1.78 -37.12 3.47
C GLN A 558 -2.40 -36.79 4.83
N GLY A 559 -2.93 -35.58 5.00
CA GLY A 559 -3.71 -35.18 6.18
C GLY A 559 -4.99 -36.00 6.35
N PHE A 560 -5.72 -36.29 5.26
CA PHE A 560 -6.90 -37.18 5.29
C PHE A 560 -6.57 -38.64 5.60
N VAL A 561 -5.36 -39.12 5.25
CA VAL A 561 -4.90 -40.49 5.53
C VAL A 561 -4.44 -40.64 7.00
N THR A 562 -3.81 -39.60 7.56
CA THR A 562 -3.15 -39.66 8.87
C THR A 562 -4.04 -39.26 10.05
N ILE A 563 -5.11 -38.49 9.84
CA ILE A 563 -5.98 -37.99 10.93
C ILE A 563 -7.20 -38.92 11.12
N PRO A 564 -7.33 -39.64 12.26
CA PRO A 564 -8.41 -40.61 12.49
C PRO A 564 -9.82 -40.00 12.42
N ALA A 565 -9.96 -38.75 12.89
CA ALA A 565 -11.23 -38.01 12.90
C ALA A 565 -11.77 -37.65 11.50
N MET A 566 -10.94 -37.75 10.45
CA MET A 566 -11.34 -37.46 9.06
C MET A 566 -11.64 -38.72 8.24
N LYS A 567 -11.58 -39.92 8.85
CA LYS A 567 -11.96 -41.21 8.21
C LYS A 567 -13.48 -41.47 8.24
N VAL A 568 -14.29 -40.43 8.11
CA VAL A 568 -15.76 -40.50 8.03
C VAL A 568 -16.17 -40.45 6.55
N SER A 569 -17.38 -40.88 6.18
CA SER A 569 -17.84 -40.97 4.77
C SER A 569 -17.64 -39.69 3.95
N PHE A 570 -17.73 -38.52 4.59
CA PHE A 570 -17.44 -37.22 3.98
C PHE A 570 -15.95 -37.02 3.62
N GLY A 571 -15.03 -37.53 4.46
CA GLY A 571 -13.59 -37.49 4.20
C GLY A 571 -13.15 -38.43 3.07
N TYR A 572 -13.84 -39.56 2.87
CA TYR A 572 -13.60 -40.44 1.71
C TYR A 572 -14.04 -39.78 0.39
N LEU A 573 -15.19 -39.08 0.39
CA LEU A 573 -15.66 -38.31 -0.76
C LEU A 573 -14.69 -37.18 -1.12
N MET A 574 -14.23 -36.43 -0.11
CA MET A 574 -13.24 -35.37 -0.30
C MET A 574 -11.89 -35.92 -0.79
N LYS A 575 -11.43 -37.06 -0.28
CA LYS A 575 -10.22 -37.75 -0.74
C LYS A 575 -10.33 -38.17 -2.22
N TRP A 576 -11.49 -38.66 -2.65
CA TRP A 576 -11.74 -39.06 -4.04
C TRP A 576 -11.77 -37.85 -4.99
N GLN A 577 -12.38 -36.74 -4.55
CA GLN A 577 -12.39 -35.48 -5.28
C GLN A 577 -10.99 -34.86 -5.41
N LEU A 578 -10.20 -34.90 -4.33
CA LEU A 578 -8.79 -34.46 -4.32
C LEU A 578 -7.90 -35.33 -5.20
N ALA A 579 -8.14 -36.64 -5.26
CA ALA A 579 -7.41 -37.56 -6.14
C ALA A 579 -7.66 -37.26 -7.63
N ASN A 580 -8.91 -36.96 -8.01
CA ASN A 580 -9.25 -36.54 -9.37
C ASN A 580 -8.67 -35.17 -9.74
N GLN A 581 -8.60 -34.23 -8.79
CA GLN A 581 -7.88 -32.97 -8.98
C GLN A 581 -6.39 -33.20 -9.19
N LEU A 582 -5.78 -34.14 -8.45
CA LEU A 582 -4.36 -34.47 -8.57
C LEU A 582 -4.03 -35.09 -9.95
N LEU A 583 -4.90 -35.95 -10.47
CA LEU A 583 -4.85 -36.49 -11.83
C LEU A 583 -5.00 -35.41 -12.90
N ALA A 584 -5.92 -34.46 -12.71
CA ALA A 584 -6.11 -33.34 -13.62
C ALA A 584 -4.88 -32.40 -13.65
N SER A 585 -4.29 -32.11 -12.49
CA SER A 585 -3.07 -31.30 -12.36
C SER A 585 -1.83 -31.98 -12.96
N LEU A 586 -1.71 -33.30 -12.83
CA LEU A 586 -0.66 -34.09 -13.48
C LEU A 586 -0.80 -34.06 -15.00
N ASN A 587 -2.02 -34.22 -15.52
CA ASN A 587 -2.28 -34.16 -16.96
C ASN A 587 -2.00 -32.76 -17.54
N SER A 588 -2.39 -31.69 -16.85
CA SER A 588 -2.08 -30.32 -17.29
C SER A 588 -0.58 -30.02 -17.21
N ALA A 589 0.10 -30.40 -16.12
CA ALA A 589 1.54 -30.17 -15.97
C ALA A 589 2.35 -30.95 -17.02
N SER A 590 1.93 -32.17 -17.35
CA SER A 590 2.55 -33.00 -18.40
C SER A 590 2.37 -32.37 -19.78
N PHE A 591 1.18 -31.84 -20.08
CA PHE A 591 0.87 -31.21 -21.36
C PHE A 591 1.75 -29.96 -21.64
N TYR A 592 1.97 -29.13 -20.62
CA TYR A 592 2.84 -27.96 -20.74
C TYR A 592 4.34 -28.31 -20.71
N PHE A 593 4.73 -29.35 -19.98
CA PHE A 593 6.13 -29.80 -19.93
C PHE A 593 6.59 -30.43 -21.27
N PHE A 594 5.74 -31.26 -21.90
CA PHE A 594 6.06 -31.88 -23.20
C PHE A 594 5.84 -30.94 -24.40
N GLY A 595 4.88 -30.01 -24.32
CA GLY A 595 4.61 -29.02 -25.38
C GLY A 595 5.73 -27.99 -25.58
N VAL A 596 6.57 -27.75 -24.57
CA VAL A 596 7.71 -26.81 -24.63
C VAL A 596 8.99 -27.45 -25.19
N LEU A 597 9.05 -28.78 -25.31
CA LEU A 597 10.27 -29.52 -25.68
C LEU A 597 10.32 -30.04 -27.14
N LEU A 598 9.26 -29.87 -27.94
CA LEU A 598 9.21 -30.36 -29.32
C LEU A 598 8.81 -29.25 -30.31
N PRO A 599 9.64 -28.93 -31.32
CA PRO A 599 9.25 -27.99 -32.37
C PRO A 599 8.26 -28.66 -33.35
N PRO A 600 7.24 -27.95 -33.86
CA PRO A 600 6.28 -28.54 -34.78
C PRO A 600 6.82 -28.56 -36.23
N HIS A 601 6.79 -29.72 -36.86
CA HIS A 601 6.90 -29.85 -38.33
C HIS A 601 5.54 -29.65 -39.00
N PRO A 602 5.49 -29.18 -40.26
CA PRO A 602 4.24 -28.83 -40.93
C PRO A 602 3.75 -29.96 -41.86
N THR A 603 2.47 -30.32 -41.80
CA THR A 603 1.77 -30.92 -42.96
C THR A 603 0.23 -30.89 -42.84
N SER A 604 -0.38 -30.22 -43.82
CA SER A 604 -1.55 -30.58 -44.65
C SER A 604 -2.84 -31.17 -44.03
N ALA A 605 -3.92 -30.39 -44.18
CA ALA A 605 -5.24 -30.71 -44.72
C ALA A 605 -5.79 -32.15 -44.63
N PHE A 606 -6.97 -32.32 -44.03
CA PHE A 606 -8.01 -33.25 -44.52
C PHE A 606 -9.43 -32.85 -44.10
N ASN A 607 -10.34 -32.93 -45.09
CA ASN A 607 -11.79 -32.71 -45.04
C ASN A 607 -12.52 -33.72 -44.14
N THR A 608 -13.68 -33.36 -43.57
CA THR A 608 -15.02 -33.81 -44.04
C THR A 608 -16.17 -33.43 -43.09
N THR A 609 -17.13 -32.69 -43.66
CA THR A 609 -18.60 -32.85 -43.62
C THR A 609 -19.34 -33.33 -42.36
N GLY A 610 -20.20 -32.45 -41.85
CA GLY A 610 -21.65 -32.58 -42.03
C GLY A 610 -22.47 -33.18 -40.88
N LEU A 611 -23.28 -32.33 -40.22
CA LEU A 611 -24.70 -32.61 -39.99
C LEU A 611 -25.46 -31.33 -39.59
N LYS A 612 -26.38 -30.95 -40.48
CA LYS A 612 -27.39 -29.90 -40.33
C LYS A 612 -28.44 -30.31 -39.30
N THR A 613 -29.07 -29.36 -38.63
CA THR A 613 -30.54 -29.22 -38.67
C THR A 613 -30.95 -27.75 -38.49
N ASN A 614 -32.03 -27.42 -39.20
CA ASN A 614 -32.50 -26.09 -39.58
C ASN A 614 -33.22 -25.36 -38.46
N GLY A 615 -33.28 -24.03 -38.60
CA GLY A 615 -34.31 -23.22 -37.97
C GLY A 615 -35.63 -23.22 -38.75
N GLU A 616 -36.69 -22.81 -38.06
CA GLU A 616 -37.92 -22.30 -38.66
C GLU A 616 -38.41 -21.09 -37.84
N ARG A 617 -38.83 -20.06 -38.57
CA ARG A 617 -39.40 -18.79 -38.09
C ARG A 617 -40.86 -18.74 -38.52
N ARG A 618 -41.75 -18.31 -37.60
CA ARG A 618 -42.99 -17.50 -37.77
C ARG A 618 -43.79 -17.64 -36.45
N SER A 619 -44.53 -16.69 -35.90
CA SER A 619 -45.13 -15.43 -36.38
C SER A 619 -45.66 -14.60 -35.19
N ASN A 620 -45.94 -13.32 -35.47
CA ASN A 620 -46.54 -12.23 -34.67
C ASN A 620 -47.73 -12.59 -33.74
N LEU A 621 -47.93 -11.82 -32.65
CA LEU A 621 -49.10 -10.93 -32.37
C LEU A 621 -49.14 -10.43 -30.90
N GLY A 622 -49.54 -9.17 -30.69
CA GLY A 622 -50.26 -8.73 -29.47
C GLY A 622 -49.56 -7.78 -28.49
N ALA A 623 -49.88 -6.48 -28.56
CA ALA A 623 -49.72 -5.50 -27.48
C ALA A 623 -50.95 -5.55 -26.52
N PRO A 624 -51.13 -4.63 -25.56
CA PRO A 624 -50.32 -4.25 -24.39
C PRO A 624 -51.14 -4.35 -23.07
N THR A 625 -50.56 -4.15 -21.88
CA THR A 625 -51.33 -3.60 -20.73
C THR A 625 -50.46 -2.94 -19.66
N THR A 626 -51.02 -1.85 -19.17
CA THR A 626 -50.52 -0.83 -18.25
C THR A 626 -50.76 -1.19 -16.78
N ARG A 627 -49.87 -0.79 -15.88
CA ARG A 627 -50.23 -0.51 -14.48
C ARG A 627 -49.58 0.79 -14.00
N HIS A 628 -50.44 1.81 -13.86
CA HIS A 628 -50.20 3.05 -13.15
C HIS A 628 -50.28 2.82 -11.63
N TRP A 629 -49.34 3.38 -10.87
CA TRP A 629 -49.58 3.81 -9.49
C TRP A 629 -49.00 5.21 -9.30
N LYS A 630 -49.90 6.18 -9.08
CA LYS A 630 -49.62 7.58 -8.74
C LYS A 630 -49.05 7.67 -7.32
N LYS A 631 -48.04 8.51 -7.10
CA LYS A 631 -47.76 9.11 -5.77
C LYS A 631 -47.56 10.63 -5.88
N ASN A 632 -48.33 11.30 -5.03
CA ASN A 632 -48.42 12.70 -4.60
C ASN A 632 -47.43 13.76 -5.13
N LYS A 633 -48.03 14.87 -5.57
CA LYS A 633 -47.40 16.19 -5.69
C LYS A 633 -47.41 16.87 -4.32
N GLU A 634 -46.24 17.10 -3.74
CA GLU A 634 -46.03 18.19 -2.78
C GLU A 634 -45.19 19.30 -3.43
N LYS A 635 -45.58 20.54 -3.11
CA LYS A 635 -45.11 21.80 -3.69
C LYS A 635 -43.60 22.01 -3.46
N CYS A 636 -42.89 22.46 -4.48
CA CYS A 636 -41.53 23.00 -4.37
C CYS A 636 -41.43 24.35 -5.09
N GLN A 637 -40.84 25.32 -4.39
CA GLN A 637 -40.49 26.69 -4.79
C GLN A 637 -39.75 26.80 -6.15
N PRO A 638 -39.72 27.99 -6.79
CA PRO A 638 -39.26 28.14 -8.17
C PRO A 638 -37.77 27.80 -8.30
N LYS A 639 -37.48 26.65 -8.92
CA LYS A 639 -36.13 26.26 -9.33
C LYS A 639 -35.66 27.21 -10.42
N THR A 640 -34.59 27.97 -10.18
CA THR A 640 -33.72 28.47 -11.26
C THR A 640 -33.35 27.27 -12.14
N ARG A 641 -33.80 27.24 -13.40
CA ARG A 641 -33.52 26.13 -14.32
C ARG A 641 -32.01 26.05 -14.54
N LYS A 642 -31.34 25.13 -13.84
CA LYS A 642 -30.01 24.63 -14.25
C LYS A 642 -30.16 24.03 -15.64
N ILE A 643 -29.36 24.51 -16.59
CA ILE A 643 -29.19 23.87 -17.89
C ILE A 643 -27.93 23.01 -17.76
N ASP A 644 -28.12 21.70 -17.60
CA ASP A 644 -27.02 20.74 -17.64
C ASP A 644 -26.81 20.31 -19.10
N ALA A 645 -25.68 20.69 -19.70
CA ALA A 645 -25.28 20.27 -21.04
C ALA A 645 -23.97 19.47 -20.96
N ARG A 646 -24.02 18.23 -21.44
CA ARG A 646 -22.91 17.26 -21.39
C ARG A 646 -22.11 17.34 -22.68
N ILE A 647 -21.01 18.07 -22.61
CA ILE A 647 -20.10 18.26 -23.73
C ILE A 647 -18.85 17.44 -23.42
N CYS A 648 -18.29 16.71 -24.38
CA CYS A 648 -17.05 15.97 -24.22
C CYS A 648 -16.19 16.06 -25.47
N THR A 649 -14.92 15.64 -25.38
CA THR A 649 -13.99 15.58 -26.51
C THR A 649 -13.38 14.19 -26.61
N PHE A 650 -13.17 13.71 -27.83
CA PHE A 650 -12.59 12.40 -28.11
C PHE A 650 -11.59 12.48 -29.28
N ASN A 651 -10.36 12.02 -29.04
CA ASN A 651 -9.38 11.85 -30.11
C ASN A 651 -9.58 10.45 -30.71
N CYS A 652 -10.08 10.39 -31.95
CA CYS A 652 -10.48 9.14 -32.60
C CYS A 652 -9.31 8.31 -33.12
N ARG A 653 -8.09 8.88 -33.20
CA ARG A 653 -6.91 8.37 -33.94
C ARG A 653 -7.12 8.13 -35.45
N SER A 654 -8.27 7.62 -35.90
CA SER A 654 -8.73 7.59 -37.29
C SER A 654 -10.16 7.04 -37.39
N ILE A 655 -11.07 7.83 -37.98
CA ILE A 655 -12.41 7.39 -38.42
C ILE A 655 -12.58 7.64 -39.92
N ALA A 656 -11.52 7.43 -40.71
CA ALA A 656 -11.49 7.75 -42.14
C ALA A 656 -12.53 6.97 -42.98
N THR A 657 -12.95 5.79 -42.53
CA THR A 657 -13.94 4.92 -43.20
C THR A 657 -15.31 4.99 -42.52
N ASP A 658 -16.37 4.68 -43.27
CA ASP A 658 -17.75 4.67 -42.76
C ASP A 658 -17.98 3.57 -41.71
N ASP A 659 -17.32 2.42 -41.84
CA ASP A 659 -17.39 1.34 -40.83
C ASP A 659 -16.91 1.81 -39.45
N ARG A 660 -15.77 2.52 -39.41
CA ARG A 660 -15.24 3.05 -38.13
C ARG A 660 -16.09 4.17 -37.56
N LEU A 661 -16.77 4.93 -38.41
CA LEU A 661 -17.73 5.93 -37.95
C LEU A 661 -18.98 5.25 -37.37
N ALA A 662 -19.45 4.14 -37.97
CA ALA A 662 -20.55 3.36 -37.44
C ALA A 662 -20.21 2.74 -36.07
N ASP A 663 -19.01 2.17 -35.91
CA ASP A 663 -18.51 1.66 -34.64
C ASP A 663 -18.47 2.76 -33.56
N LEU A 664 -17.98 3.95 -33.92
CA LEU A 664 -17.94 5.10 -33.01
C LEU A 664 -19.34 5.53 -32.57
N LEU A 665 -20.32 5.56 -33.49
CA LEU A 665 -21.71 5.90 -33.16
C LEU A 665 -22.34 4.86 -32.23
N GLN A 666 -22.06 3.57 -32.45
CA GLN A 666 -22.54 2.49 -31.59
C GLN A 666 -21.96 2.58 -30.17
N GLU A 667 -20.68 2.93 -30.03
CA GLU A 667 -20.06 3.14 -28.72
C GLU A 667 -20.53 4.46 -28.06
N ALA A 668 -20.78 5.50 -28.86
CA ALA A 668 -21.34 6.76 -28.37
C ALA A 668 -22.71 6.55 -27.71
N ASP A 669 -23.54 5.63 -28.21
CA ASP A 669 -24.85 5.29 -27.61
C ASP A 669 -24.75 4.72 -26.19
N ARG A 670 -23.58 4.17 -25.79
CA ARG A 670 -23.37 3.66 -24.43
C ARG A 670 -23.09 4.77 -23.42
N ILE A 671 -22.78 5.98 -23.87
CA ILE A 671 -22.48 7.12 -23.01
C ILE A 671 -23.57 8.19 -23.09
N LYS A 672 -23.73 8.95 -22.01
CA LYS A 672 -24.68 10.06 -21.97
C LYS A 672 -23.99 11.34 -22.42
N TYR A 673 -24.20 11.76 -23.66
CA TYR A 673 -23.63 12.98 -24.22
C TYR A 673 -24.71 13.88 -24.83
N ASP A 674 -24.42 15.18 -24.94
CA ASP A 674 -25.20 16.12 -25.73
C ASP A 674 -24.40 16.60 -26.96
N ILE A 675 -23.08 16.84 -26.81
CA ILE A 675 -22.13 17.17 -27.89
C ILE A 675 -20.79 16.46 -27.63
N ILE A 676 -20.26 15.75 -28.62
CA ILE A 676 -18.90 15.19 -28.62
C ILE A 676 -18.07 15.95 -29.66
N GLY A 677 -16.99 16.60 -29.27
CA GLY A 677 -15.98 17.09 -30.21
C GLY A 677 -14.98 16.01 -30.57
N LEU A 678 -14.67 15.87 -31.84
CA LEU A 678 -13.77 14.86 -32.37
C LEU A 678 -12.47 15.49 -32.86
N SER A 679 -11.35 14.81 -32.62
CA SER A 679 -10.04 15.13 -33.18
C SER A 679 -9.45 13.91 -33.89
N GLU A 680 -8.55 14.13 -34.85
CA GLU A 680 -7.97 13.10 -35.71
C GLU A 680 -8.99 12.26 -36.49
N THR A 681 -10.00 12.92 -37.08
CA THR A 681 -11.02 12.21 -37.87
C THR A 681 -10.45 11.61 -39.16
N LYS A 682 -9.41 12.23 -39.75
CA LYS A 682 -8.71 11.77 -40.96
C LYS A 682 -9.64 11.55 -42.18
N ARG A 683 -10.76 12.26 -42.23
CA ARG A 683 -11.71 12.19 -43.35
C ARG A 683 -11.22 12.97 -44.55
N GLY A 684 -11.27 12.35 -45.74
CA GLY A 684 -10.80 12.96 -46.99
C GLY A 684 -11.68 14.11 -47.52
N ALA A 685 -12.92 14.20 -47.05
CA ALA A 685 -13.89 15.25 -47.40
C ALA A 685 -14.68 15.65 -46.15
N GLU A 686 -15.27 16.85 -46.19
CA GLU A 686 -16.20 17.30 -45.16
C GLU A 686 -17.51 16.50 -45.23
N ILE A 687 -18.03 16.08 -44.07
CA ILE A 687 -19.28 15.33 -43.95
C ILE A 687 -20.21 16.09 -43.02
N GLN A 688 -21.38 16.45 -43.51
CA GLN A 688 -22.49 16.90 -42.68
C GLN A 688 -23.68 15.98 -42.92
N ALA A 689 -23.98 15.14 -41.95
CA ALA A 689 -25.01 14.12 -42.06
C ALA A 689 -25.87 14.07 -40.80
N LYS A 690 -27.09 13.55 -40.94
CA LYS A 690 -27.92 13.13 -39.81
C LYS A 690 -28.15 11.64 -39.93
N SER A 691 -27.84 10.92 -38.86
CA SER A 691 -28.13 9.49 -38.75
C SER A 691 -29.65 9.25 -38.66
N ALA A 692 -30.09 8.02 -38.93
CA ALA A 692 -31.50 7.62 -38.92
C ALA A 692 -32.21 7.88 -37.57
N ASP A 693 -31.46 7.87 -36.48
CA ASP A 693 -31.93 8.13 -35.12
C ASP A 693 -32.02 9.64 -34.78
N GLY A 694 -31.60 10.52 -35.70
CA GLY A 694 -31.60 11.98 -35.54
C GLY A 694 -30.29 12.56 -34.99
N THR A 695 -29.27 11.74 -34.74
CA THR A 695 -27.94 12.17 -34.30
C THR A 695 -27.23 12.95 -35.42
N GLY A 696 -26.74 14.16 -35.13
CA GLY A 696 -26.06 15.01 -36.11
C GLY A 696 -24.56 14.74 -36.13
N ILE A 697 -24.00 14.54 -37.33
CA ILE A 697 -22.60 14.19 -37.58
C ILE A 697 -21.99 15.29 -38.45
N PHE A 698 -20.95 15.96 -37.94
CA PHE A 698 -20.26 17.04 -38.64
C PHE A 698 -18.76 16.79 -38.59
N LEU A 699 -18.13 16.40 -39.70
CA LEU A 699 -16.70 16.05 -39.76
C LEU A 699 -16.01 16.93 -40.78
N GLY A 700 -14.92 17.60 -40.38
CA GLY A 700 -14.11 18.43 -41.25
C GLY A 700 -13.12 17.62 -42.08
N LYS A 701 -12.69 18.21 -43.20
CA LYS A 701 -11.66 17.65 -44.09
C LYS A 701 -10.29 17.62 -43.39
N ARG A 702 -9.54 16.53 -43.58
CA ARG A 702 -8.13 16.42 -43.18
C ARG A 702 -7.22 17.30 -44.04
N ASN A 703 -5.95 17.44 -43.66
CA ASN A 703 -4.96 18.14 -44.46
C ASN A 703 -4.77 17.45 -45.83
N GLU A 704 -4.53 18.22 -46.89
CA GLU A 704 -4.32 17.71 -48.25
C GLU A 704 -2.93 17.07 -48.41
N VAL A 705 -1.92 17.60 -47.71
CA VAL A 705 -0.53 17.17 -47.81
C VAL A 705 -0.20 15.98 -46.89
N SER A 706 -0.95 15.79 -45.81
CA SER A 706 -0.71 14.70 -44.85
C SER A 706 -2.01 14.02 -44.42
N VAL A 707 -1.94 12.74 -44.00
CA VAL A 707 -3.10 12.02 -43.42
C VAL A 707 -3.37 12.48 -41.96
N SER A 708 -2.89 13.66 -41.59
CA SER A 708 -3.02 14.22 -40.26
C SER A 708 -4.14 15.27 -40.20
N GLY A 709 -4.73 15.42 -39.02
CA GLY A 709 -5.84 16.34 -38.79
C GLY A 709 -7.22 15.79 -39.14
N GLY A 710 -8.18 16.70 -39.17
CA GLY A 710 -9.60 16.41 -39.17
C GLY A 710 -10.19 16.58 -37.76
N VAL A 711 -11.12 17.51 -37.64
CA VAL A 711 -11.88 17.83 -36.42
C VAL A 711 -13.36 17.74 -36.72
N GLY A 712 -14.18 17.48 -35.72
CA GLY A 712 -15.62 17.28 -35.95
C GLY A 712 -16.46 17.35 -34.69
N PHE A 713 -17.77 17.15 -34.86
CA PHE A 713 -18.75 17.07 -33.79
C PHE A 713 -19.74 15.94 -34.05
N ILE A 714 -20.11 15.22 -32.99
CA ILE A 714 -21.32 14.38 -32.93
C ILE A 714 -22.28 15.05 -31.96
N THR A 715 -23.53 15.26 -32.37
CA THR A 715 -24.56 15.90 -31.56
C THR A 715 -25.70 14.94 -31.33
N HIS A 716 -26.10 14.78 -30.06
CA HIS A 716 -27.22 13.92 -29.72
C HIS A 716 -28.50 14.47 -30.37
N LYS A 717 -29.42 13.59 -30.78
CA LYS A 717 -30.69 13.95 -31.45
C LYS A 717 -31.53 15.02 -30.76
N SER A 718 -31.41 15.19 -29.43
CA SER A 718 -32.08 16.27 -28.69
C SER A 718 -31.40 17.65 -28.80
N MET A 719 -30.12 17.68 -29.19
CA MET A 719 -29.31 18.87 -29.38
C MET A 719 -29.26 19.29 -30.85
N THR A 720 -29.32 18.36 -31.80
CA THR A 720 -29.30 18.63 -33.25
C THR A 720 -30.26 19.75 -33.68
N PRO A 721 -31.51 19.86 -33.19
CA PRO A 721 -32.42 20.94 -33.58
C PRO A 721 -32.06 22.32 -32.99
N LYS A 722 -31.18 22.37 -31.99
CA LYS A 722 -30.72 23.61 -31.33
C LYS A 722 -29.42 24.14 -31.92
N VAL A 723 -28.75 23.35 -32.76
CA VAL A 723 -27.53 23.76 -33.46
C VAL A 723 -27.89 24.87 -34.45
N LYS A 724 -27.22 26.01 -34.30
CA LYS A 724 -27.36 27.19 -35.15
C LYS A 724 -26.45 27.09 -36.37
N GLU A 725 -25.18 26.75 -36.13
CA GLU A 725 -24.17 26.62 -37.19
C GLU A 725 -23.00 25.75 -36.73
N VAL A 726 -22.37 25.06 -37.70
CA VAL A 726 -21.08 24.39 -37.56
C VAL A 726 -20.14 24.95 -38.62
N LYS A 727 -18.94 25.37 -38.22
CA LYS A 727 -17.93 25.92 -39.13
C LYS A 727 -16.59 25.21 -38.94
N PHE A 728 -16.00 24.75 -40.03
CA PHE A 728 -14.63 24.24 -40.07
C PHE A 728 -13.72 25.37 -40.54
N ILE A 729 -12.86 25.87 -39.64
CA ILE A 729 -11.95 26.98 -39.96
C ILE A 729 -10.72 26.43 -40.70
N ASN A 730 -10.20 25.30 -40.22
CA ASN A 730 -9.14 24.55 -40.87
C ASN A 730 -9.19 23.08 -40.41
N HIS A 731 -8.23 22.26 -40.85
CA HIS A 731 -8.14 20.84 -40.48
C HIS A 731 -7.86 20.59 -38.98
N ARG A 732 -7.64 21.63 -38.17
CA ARG A 732 -7.32 21.56 -36.73
C ARG A 732 -8.33 22.31 -35.84
N ILE A 733 -9.20 23.14 -36.37
CA ILE A 733 -10.12 24.00 -35.59
C ILE A 733 -11.52 23.97 -36.21
N ALA A 734 -12.51 23.61 -35.40
CA ALA A 734 -13.92 23.65 -35.76
C ALA A 734 -14.74 24.32 -34.66
N THR A 735 -15.84 24.96 -35.03
CA THR A 735 -16.77 25.59 -34.09
C THR A 735 -18.19 25.11 -34.30
N LEU A 736 -18.91 24.89 -33.21
CA LEU A 736 -20.34 24.55 -33.20
C LEU A 736 -21.07 25.51 -32.27
N THR A 737 -22.01 26.26 -32.82
CA THR A 737 -22.83 27.22 -32.08
C THR A 737 -24.24 26.68 -31.91
N PHE A 738 -24.79 26.71 -30.70
CA PHE A 738 -26.15 26.26 -30.41
C PHE A 738 -26.89 27.21 -29.45
N TYR A 739 -28.22 27.19 -29.50
CA TYR A 739 -29.07 28.02 -28.65
C TYR A 739 -29.20 27.42 -27.24
N VAL A 740 -28.76 28.16 -26.21
CA VAL A 740 -28.97 27.81 -24.80
C VAL A 740 -30.36 28.27 -24.33
N SER A 741 -30.79 29.45 -24.79
CA SER A 741 -32.13 30.01 -24.58
C SER A 741 -32.53 30.88 -25.77
N LYS A 742 -33.76 31.41 -25.78
CA LYS A 742 -34.20 32.35 -26.83
C LYS A 742 -33.33 33.62 -26.94
N ARG A 743 -32.51 33.93 -25.93
CA ARG A 743 -31.68 35.14 -25.85
C ARG A 743 -30.17 34.89 -25.80
N PHE A 744 -29.73 33.65 -25.65
CA PHE A 744 -28.31 33.33 -25.45
C PHE A 744 -27.90 32.11 -26.27
N ASP A 745 -26.75 32.22 -26.91
CA ASP A 745 -26.04 31.18 -27.63
C ASP A 745 -24.76 30.76 -26.90
N CYS A 746 -24.32 29.54 -27.18
CA CYS A 746 -23.06 28.98 -26.74
C CYS A 746 -22.29 28.45 -27.94
N THR A 747 -21.02 28.78 -28.04
CA THR A 747 -20.11 28.24 -29.06
C THR A 747 -19.10 27.30 -28.43
N VAL A 748 -19.00 26.10 -28.98
CA VAL A 748 -18.00 25.09 -28.65
C VAL A 748 -16.93 25.11 -29.75
N ILE A 749 -15.68 25.32 -29.37
CA ILE A 749 -14.51 25.36 -30.24
C ILE A 749 -13.73 24.07 -30.00
N GLN A 750 -13.72 23.18 -30.98
CA GLN A 750 -12.94 21.95 -30.98
C GLN A 750 -11.60 22.20 -31.64
N VAL A 751 -10.51 21.87 -30.94
CA VAL A 751 -9.14 22.07 -31.43
C VAL A 751 -8.30 20.79 -31.43
N TYR A 752 -7.35 20.70 -32.36
CA TYR A 752 -6.32 19.67 -32.43
C TYR A 752 -4.94 20.31 -32.68
N ALA A 753 -4.18 20.52 -31.61
CA ALA A 753 -2.90 21.20 -31.66
C ALA A 753 -1.81 20.38 -32.37
N PRO A 754 -0.83 21.03 -33.01
CA PRO A 754 0.38 20.37 -33.51
C PRO A 754 1.16 19.64 -32.39
N ILE A 755 1.96 18.63 -32.75
CA ILE A 755 2.79 17.88 -31.80
C ILE A 755 3.96 18.79 -31.36
N GLY A 756 4.48 18.64 -30.15
CA GLY A 756 5.57 19.48 -29.64
C GLY A 756 6.89 19.46 -30.43
N THR A 757 7.04 18.56 -31.41
CA THR A 757 8.16 18.49 -32.37
C THR A 757 7.87 19.15 -33.71
N SER A 758 6.65 19.66 -33.93
CA SER A 758 6.30 20.47 -35.10
C SER A 758 7.12 21.77 -35.14
N ASP A 759 7.22 22.35 -36.32
CA ASP A 759 7.93 23.60 -36.52
C ASP A 759 7.35 24.71 -35.64
N ALA A 760 8.27 25.52 -35.12
CA ALA A 760 7.96 26.62 -34.21
C ALA A 760 6.94 27.62 -34.79
N GLU A 761 6.92 27.73 -36.12
CA GLU A 761 6.01 28.57 -36.92
C GLU A 761 4.60 27.94 -36.99
N GLU A 762 4.47 26.64 -37.30
CA GLU A 762 3.18 25.92 -37.31
C GLU A 762 2.48 26.01 -35.94
N ILE A 763 3.26 25.91 -34.86
CA ILE A 763 2.75 26.04 -33.49
C ILE A 763 2.24 27.47 -33.23
N ALA A 764 3.00 28.49 -33.62
CA ALA A 764 2.61 29.89 -33.42
C ALA A 764 1.35 30.23 -34.22
N GLU A 765 1.32 29.86 -35.50
CA GLU A 765 0.19 30.05 -36.41
C GLU A 765 -1.08 29.38 -35.86
N PHE A 766 -0.96 28.17 -35.29
CA PHE A 766 -2.10 27.50 -34.66
C PHE A 766 -2.68 28.29 -33.48
N TYR A 767 -1.84 28.80 -32.57
CA TYR A 767 -2.31 29.55 -31.41
C TYR A 767 -2.90 30.92 -31.79
N GLU A 768 -2.33 31.60 -32.78
CA GLU A 768 -2.88 32.83 -33.35
C GLU A 768 -4.27 32.58 -33.95
N ASN A 769 -4.41 31.52 -34.76
CA ASN A 769 -5.69 31.11 -35.32
C ASN A 769 -6.75 30.79 -34.23
N VAL A 770 -6.36 30.10 -33.14
CA VAL A 770 -7.28 29.84 -32.03
C VAL A 770 -7.71 31.15 -31.34
N GLU A 771 -6.77 32.06 -31.12
CA GLU A 771 -7.06 33.35 -30.49
C GLU A 771 -8.01 34.20 -31.34
N ASP A 772 -7.80 34.25 -32.65
CA ASP A 772 -8.66 34.98 -33.57
C ASP A 772 -10.08 34.41 -33.60
N VAL A 773 -10.23 33.08 -33.58
CA VAL A 773 -11.55 32.42 -33.51
C VAL A 773 -12.26 32.76 -32.19
N ILE A 774 -11.54 32.81 -31.07
CA ILE A 774 -12.10 33.21 -29.78
C ILE A 774 -12.55 34.68 -29.79
N ARG A 775 -11.73 35.57 -30.38
CA ARG A 775 -12.02 37.01 -30.51
C ARG A 775 -13.23 37.27 -31.41
N GLN A 776 -13.34 36.58 -32.54
CA GLN A 776 -14.45 36.71 -33.49
C GLN A 776 -15.76 36.10 -32.98
N CYS A 777 -15.71 35.17 -32.02
CA CYS A 777 -16.89 34.54 -31.44
C CYS A 777 -17.73 35.57 -30.65
N LYS A 778 -18.94 35.88 -31.14
CA LYS A 778 -19.89 36.81 -30.51
C LYS A 778 -20.81 36.16 -29.46
N SER A 779 -20.76 34.84 -29.32
CA SER A 779 -21.66 34.09 -28.45
C SER A 779 -21.47 34.43 -26.98
N LYS A 780 -22.57 34.42 -26.21
CA LYS A 780 -22.54 34.78 -24.78
C LYS A 780 -21.68 33.80 -23.97
N PHE A 781 -21.70 32.52 -24.33
CA PHE A 781 -20.89 31.48 -23.72
C PHE A 781 -19.92 30.88 -24.74
N LYS A 782 -18.68 30.65 -24.32
CA LYS A 782 -17.61 30.09 -25.15
C LYS A 782 -16.95 28.92 -24.42
N ILE A 783 -16.79 27.81 -25.11
CA ILE A 783 -16.12 26.61 -24.59
C ILE A 783 -15.04 26.25 -25.57
N VAL A 784 -13.78 26.19 -25.14
CA VAL A 784 -12.66 25.73 -25.98
C VAL A 784 -12.18 24.41 -25.41
N MET A 785 -12.22 23.38 -26.25
CA MET A 785 -11.92 22.01 -25.87
C MET A 785 -11.23 21.29 -27.02
N GLY A 786 -10.68 20.12 -26.74
CA GLY A 786 -9.97 19.34 -27.73
C GLY A 786 -8.63 18.85 -27.21
N ASP A 787 -7.78 18.45 -28.14
CA ASP A 787 -6.45 17.93 -27.82
C ASP A 787 -5.40 19.01 -28.08
N PHE A 788 -4.82 19.52 -27.00
CA PHE A 788 -3.85 20.62 -27.06
C PHE A 788 -2.41 20.14 -27.20
N ASN A 789 -2.14 18.82 -27.19
CA ASN A 789 -0.78 18.25 -27.26
C ASN A 789 0.25 18.97 -26.37
N ALA A 790 -0.23 19.51 -25.24
CA ALA A 790 0.51 20.45 -24.40
C ALA A 790 1.06 19.75 -23.17
N ARG A 791 2.30 20.09 -22.79
CA ARG A 791 2.84 19.74 -21.47
C ARG A 791 2.53 20.87 -20.51
N ILE A 792 1.62 20.63 -19.58
CA ILE A 792 1.27 21.59 -18.54
C ILE A 792 2.44 21.66 -17.55
N GLY A 793 3.07 22.83 -17.42
CA GLY A 793 4.14 23.05 -16.46
C GLY A 793 3.63 23.03 -15.01
N SER A 794 4.57 22.95 -14.06
CA SER A 794 4.27 23.13 -12.65
C SER A 794 3.62 24.49 -12.39
N ARG A 795 2.57 24.48 -11.57
CA ARG A 795 1.84 25.68 -11.13
C ARG A 795 2.82 26.70 -10.56
N ALA A 796 2.84 27.92 -11.11
CA ALA A 796 3.80 28.93 -10.67
C ALA A 796 3.39 29.53 -9.31
N ASN A 797 2.09 29.85 -9.14
CA ASN A 797 1.56 30.50 -7.95
C ASN A 797 0.27 29.84 -7.42
N SER A 798 0.03 29.92 -6.11
CA SER A 798 -1.19 29.43 -5.44
C SER A 798 -2.48 30.16 -5.84
N SER A 799 -2.37 31.30 -6.52
CA SER A 799 -3.47 32.08 -7.13
C SER A 799 -3.89 31.57 -8.52
N GLU A 800 -3.13 30.67 -9.13
CA GLU A 800 -3.38 30.18 -10.49
C GLU A 800 -4.44 29.08 -10.46
N ILE A 801 -5.72 29.45 -10.59
CA ILE A 801 -6.89 28.57 -10.41
C ILE A 801 -7.15 27.61 -11.59
N TYR A 802 -6.48 27.82 -12.73
CA TYR A 802 -6.72 27.08 -13.98
C TYR A 802 -5.82 25.85 -14.19
N ILE A 803 -4.80 25.66 -13.34
CA ILE A 803 -3.84 24.54 -13.43
C ILE A 803 -3.98 23.65 -12.18
N GLY A 804 -4.19 22.35 -12.41
CA GLY A 804 -4.31 21.35 -11.34
C GLY A 804 -3.01 21.13 -10.55
N THR A 805 -3.13 20.62 -9.32
CA THR A 805 -2.01 20.47 -8.38
C THR A 805 -1.00 19.35 -8.71
N HIS A 806 -1.17 18.65 -9.84
CA HIS A 806 -0.43 17.43 -10.18
C HIS A 806 0.36 17.52 -11.52
N SER A 807 0.58 18.71 -12.06
CA SER A 807 1.41 18.90 -13.27
C SER A 807 2.88 18.57 -12.98
N MET A 808 3.48 17.66 -13.77
CA MET A 808 4.83 17.11 -13.52
C MET A 808 5.98 17.96 -14.10
N GLU A 809 7.06 18.03 -13.30
CA GLU A 809 8.47 18.43 -13.58
C GLU A 809 8.87 19.92 -13.80
N PRO A 810 10.14 20.28 -13.49
CA PRO A 810 10.67 21.65 -13.61
C PRO A 810 11.20 21.98 -15.01
N LYS A 811 11.23 23.28 -15.30
CA LYS A 811 11.53 23.94 -16.58
C LYS A 811 12.84 23.47 -17.24
N LYS A 812 12.75 22.90 -18.45
CA LYS A 812 13.74 23.14 -19.51
C LYS A 812 13.06 23.87 -20.67
N ARG A 813 13.87 24.68 -21.34
CA ARG A 813 13.55 25.78 -22.25
C ARG A 813 12.84 25.28 -23.53
N THR A 814 11.55 24.94 -23.44
CA THR A 814 10.69 24.72 -24.61
C THR A 814 9.36 25.45 -24.37
N ARG A 815 8.85 26.08 -25.42
CA ARG A 815 8.00 27.28 -25.41
C ARG A 815 6.71 27.15 -24.58
N ARG A 816 6.39 28.24 -23.86
CA ARG A 816 5.20 28.47 -23.02
C ARG A 816 3.91 28.26 -23.81
N ILE A 817 2.97 27.46 -23.29
CA ILE A 817 1.59 27.98 -23.18
C ILE A 817 1.58 28.76 -21.88
N SER A 818 1.64 30.08 -22.00
CA SER A 818 1.69 30.94 -20.83
C SER A 818 0.39 30.77 -20.06
N GLY A 819 0.43 30.58 -18.74
CA GLY A 819 -0.75 30.74 -17.88
C GLY A 819 -1.49 32.06 -18.14
N LYS A 820 -0.83 33.04 -18.78
CA LYS A 820 -1.41 34.28 -19.33
C LYS A 820 -2.51 34.04 -20.40
N PHE A 821 -2.34 33.08 -21.32
CA PHE A 821 -3.36 32.72 -22.33
C PHE A 821 -4.63 32.12 -21.69
N LEU A 822 -4.45 31.23 -20.71
CA LEU A 822 -5.56 30.66 -19.92
C LEU A 822 -6.23 31.71 -19.01
N ARG A 823 -5.44 32.67 -18.49
CA ARG A 823 -5.88 33.74 -17.59
C ARG A 823 -6.62 34.87 -18.30
N GLU A 824 -6.28 35.19 -19.55
CA GLU A 824 -6.94 36.25 -20.33
C GLU A 824 -8.29 35.82 -20.94
N GLN A 825 -8.51 34.51 -21.15
CA GLN A 825 -9.65 34.01 -21.93
C GLN A 825 -10.65 33.13 -21.16
N SER A 826 -10.51 32.95 -19.84
CA SER A 826 -11.40 32.09 -19.02
C SER A 826 -11.56 30.66 -19.57
N LEU A 827 -10.50 30.10 -20.17
CA LEU A 827 -10.55 28.83 -20.89
C LEU A 827 -10.59 27.65 -19.90
N LEU A 828 -11.65 26.84 -20.00
CA LEU A 828 -11.77 25.54 -19.31
C LEU A 828 -11.05 24.47 -20.14
N GLN A 829 -9.80 24.18 -19.80
CA GLN A 829 -9.10 23.04 -20.39
C GLN A 829 -9.56 21.76 -19.66
N HIS A 830 -10.34 20.92 -20.34
CA HIS A 830 -10.87 19.67 -19.78
C HIS A 830 -10.30 18.48 -20.56
N GLN A 831 -9.24 17.86 -20.04
CA GLN A 831 -8.98 16.44 -20.28
C GLN A 831 -9.47 15.70 -19.03
N GLN A 832 -10.68 15.13 -19.07
CA GLN A 832 -11.15 14.20 -18.04
C GLN A 832 -11.31 12.79 -18.61
N LEU A 833 -10.43 11.91 -18.16
CA LEU A 833 -10.82 10.55 -17.78
C LEU A 833 -11.92 10.67 -16.71
N LEU A 834 -13.09 10.13 -17.03
CA LEU A 834 -14.34 10.18 -16.27
C LEU A 834 -14.19 9.93 -14.76
N ARG A 835 -14.73 10.83 -13.92
CA ARG A 835 -15.45 10.44 -12.70
C ARG A 835 -16.42 11.51 -12.19
N LYS A 836 -17.70 11.12 -12.10
CA LYS A 836 -18.82 11.85 -11.48
C LYS A 836 -18.53 12.29 -10.04
N THR A 837 -18.83 13.54 -9.72
CA THR A 837 -19.41 13.91 -8.41
C THR A 837 -20.38 15.09 -8.54
N ASN A 838 -21.56 14.90 -7.96
CA ASN A 838 -22.54 15.91 -7.52
C ASN A 838 -22.03 16.46 -6.16
N LYS A 839 -22.20 17.69 -5.67
CA LYS A 839 -23.09 18.88 -5.81
C LYS A 839 -22.30 19.98 -5.05
N SER A 840 -22.43 21.30 -5.18
CA SER A 840 -23.38 22.20 -5.80
C SER A 840 -22.79 23.62 -5.76
N LYS A 841 -22.59 24.28 -6.91
CA LYS A 841 -22.76 25.75 -7.08
C LYS A 841 -22.69 26.06 -8.58
N MET A 842 -23.86 26.19 -9.21
CA MET A 842 -24.05 26.54 -10.63
C MET A 842 -22.96 26.05 -11.61
N ASP A 843 -22.57 24.78 -11.46
CA ASP A 843 -21.57 24.14 -12.32
C ASP A 843 -22.23 23.75 -13.65
N LEU A 844 -21.70 24.27 -14.77
CA LEU A 844 -21.89 23.64 -16.09
C LEU A 844 -21.16 22.30 -16.03
N HIS A 845 -21.89 21.21 -15.75
CA HIS A 845 -21.34 19.85 -15.78
C HIS A 845 -21.13 19.40 -17.23
N ILE A 846 -19.96 19.69 -17.77
CA ILE A 846 -19.40 19.11 -18.99
C ILE A 846 -18.80 17.75 -18.57
N SER A 847 -19.48 16.65 -18.91
CA SER A 847 -19.22 15.29 -18.39
C SER A 847 -18.29 14.47 -19.26
#